data_AF-A0A2N2AYV4-F1
#
_entry.id   AF-A0A2N2AYV4-F1
#
_cell.length_a   1.000
_cell.length_b   1.000
_cell.length_c   1.000
_cell.angle_alpha   90.00
_cell.angle_beta   90.00
_cell.angle_gamma   90.00
#
_symmetry.space_group_name_H-M   'P 1'
#
loop_
_entity.id
_entity.type
_entity.pdbx_description
1 polymer ?
#
loop_
_entity_poly.entity_id
_entity_poly.type
_entity_poly.pdbx_seq_one_letter_code
_entity_poly.pdbx_strand_id
1 'polypeptide(L)'
;MKKFSLVMGIVCVVLLIGINIIYASNTAEDEKKTAAYLKEIGVFVGSNSGFELDRKPTRIEGIVLLIRLLGKEGEVLAEKNISSSFNDVPQWAIPYAEYAYSNGITKGIGKGKFGSAQVLSAAEYMTFVLRALGYDDSKGDFSWDNSVNKAVALGIIDKSNSSQVINSFDRGKVVLISHKALQTKKKGTNIRLIDELVTKGYIDVDKLGKAGFLEKSSGTELNILDFGAIPNDGGDDSDAIRTAMFVLEKSNYNTIFIPNGVFDIGSTIILKNGVIIRGGEETTLLVKANIKQLFDISKCSNVTMKDMKIDNNGYLKHYVIFGVSTEVKENITIHNITSVNGGYNFLYTKNIKYFKVTNNKVYNTFHRGMNMYNPYDILVEGNLVDTTQHQFGISIEGGNSSVFEQKKIVVKNNTIKNVEDGGLAIRALNSSLADISVMNNTILNVGKAGIKVTIEVNFDGTKISNIKVSDNVINGFANNYAEAGITVSDYNGKQNVYNAEIVNNLITGGGKSVYGIRVQNSKDIKVNQNTIKGTFLDSGLLFEGSAYVLAANNIIEDSAVTHYAPYQGGILVSMSNNITLDNNTVKNSGSKDNKVNGILIYRSSNNVVKNNTITDTRNEPFQLYPIFESDGGGPGKWSENNTFINNSYSSNYYDHAVVTDRSKIE
;
A
#
# COMPACT_ATOMS: atom_id res chain seq x y z
N MET A 1 -44.23 3.89 -34.82
CA MET A 1 -45.37 2.99 -35.10
C MET A 1 -44.89 1.55 -35.05
N LYS A 2 -45.46 0.74 -34.13
CA LYS A 2 -45.60 -0.74 -34.12
C LYS A 2 -44.36 -1.55 -34.58
N LYS A 3 -43.65 -2.31 -33.74
CA LYS A 3 -44.18 -3.46 -32.98
C LYS A 3 -43.34 -3.75 -31.72
N PHE A 4 -44.05 -3.86 -30.62
CA PHE A 4 -43.66 -4.51 -29.37
C PHE A 4 -43.83 -6.04 -29.51
N SER A 5 -43.09 -6.78 -28.67
CA SER A 5 -43.23 -8.20 -28.30
C SER A 5 -42.45 -9.25 -29.11
N LEU A 6 -41.77 -10.11 -28.32
CA LEU A 6 -41.41 -11.51 -28.57
C LEU A 6 -39.98 -11.84 -29.04
N VAL A 7 -38.96 -11.58 -28.20
CA VAL A 7 -37.82 -12.53 -27.99
C VAL A 7 -37.30 -12.38 -26.55
N MET A 8 -38.04 -12.88 -25.57
CA MET A 8 -37.62 -13.06 -24.15
C MET A 8 -37.87 -14.51 -23.74
N GLY A 9 -37.44 -15.46 -24.56
CA GLY A 9 -37.80 -16.86 -24.39
C GLY A 9 -36.95 -17.83 -25.19
N ILE A 10 -35.62 -17.71 -25.13
CA ILE A 10 -34.68 -18.82 -25.36
C ILE A 10 -33.52 -18.64 -24.37
N VAL A 11 -33.85 -18.69 -23.08
CA VAL A 11 -32.98 -19.21 -22.03
C VAL A 11 -33.57 -20.58 -21.70
N CYS A 12 -32.73 -21.64 -21.68
CA CYS A 12 -32.90 -22.92 -20.97
C CYS A 12 -32.67 -24.26 -21.71
N VAL A 13 -32.35 -24.38 -23.00
CA VAL A 13 -32.14 -25.74 -23.57
C VAL A 13 -30.99 -25.84 -24.58
N VAL A 14 -29.74 -25.70 -24.12
CA VAL A 14 -28.57 -26.43 -24.68
C VAL A 14 -27.56 -26.67 -23.55
N LEU A 15 -27.96 -27.46 -22.56
CA LEU A 15 -27.09 -28.07 -21.56
C LEU A 15 -27.68 -29.47 -21.36
N LEU A 16 -27.08 -30.48 -22.01
CA LEU A 16 -27.21 -31.93 -21.74
C LEU A 16 -26.96 -32.74 -23.03
N ILE A 17 -25.73 -32.71 -23.53
CA ILE A 17 -25.12 -33.93 -24.07
C ILE A 17 -23.71 -34.02 -23.49
N GLY A 18 -23.66 -34.19 -22.17
CA GLY A 18 -22.49 -34.80 -21.55
C GLY A 18 -22.52 -36.26 -21.93
N ILE A 19 -21.61 -36.67 -22.81
CA ILE A 19 -21.29 -38.08 -22.98
C ILE A 19 -20.79 -38.55 -21.62
N ASN A 20 -21.65 -39.25 -20.88
CA ASN A 20 -21.23 -40.00 -19.70
C ASN A 20 -20.37 -41.15 -20.20
N ILE A 21 -19.06 -40.91 -20.33
CA ILE A 21 -18.10 -42.00 -20.25
C ILE A 21 -18.20 -42.47 -18.80
N ILE A 22 -18.95 -43.55 -18.59
CA ILE A 22 -18.96 -44.28 -17.32
C ILE A 22 -17.54 -44.84 -17.18
N TYR A 23 -16.65 -44.10 -16.55
CA TYR A 23 -15.49 -44.72 -15.93
C TYR A 23 -16.06 -45.61 -14.82
N ALA A 24 -15.96 -46.92 -15.00
CA ALA A 24 -16.13 -47.84 -13.89
C ALA A 24 -15.08 -47.44 -12.84
N SER A 25 -15.53 -46.85 -11.72
CA SER A 25 -14.67 -46.59 -10.57
C SER A 25 -14.19 -47.95 -10.06
N ASN A 26 -12.89 -48.22 -10.19
CA ASN A 26 -12.33 -49.44 -9.68
C ASN A 26 -12.04 -49.23 -8.19
N THR A 27 -13.02 -49.54 -7.33
CA THR A 27 -13.02 -49.19 -5.89
C THR A 27 -11.71 -49.56 -5.19
N ALA A 28 -11.10 -50.70 -5.52
CA ALA A 28 -9.83 -51.13 -4.95
C ALA A 28 -8.63 -50.24 -5.33
N GLU A 29 -8.65 -49.64 -6.53
CA GLU A 29 -7.62 -48.69 -6.97
C GLU A 29 -7.80 -47.33 -6.29
N ASP A 30 -9.05 -46.87 -6.14
CA ASP A 30 -9.38 -45.63 -5.44
C ASP A 30 -9.03 -45.71 -3.95
N GLU A 31 -9.27 -46.85 -3.30
CA GLU A 31 -8.85 -47.12 -1.92
C GLU A 31 -7.33 -47.08 -1.77
N LYS A 32 -6.58 -47.70 -2.70
CA LYS A 32 -5.10 -47.68 -2.68
C LYS A 32 -4.53 -46.27 -2.86
N LYS A 33 -5.06 -45.50 -3.81
CA LYS A 33 -4.66 -44.10 -4.03
C LYS A 33 -4.96 -43.25 -2.80
N THR A 34 -6.16 -43.37 -2.26
CA THR A 34 -6.58 -42.62 -1.08
C THR A 34 -5.74 -42.99 0.15
N ALA A 35 -5.39 -44.26 0.31
CA ALA A 35 -4.51 -44.72 1.38
C ALA A 35 -3.10 -44.13 1.27
N ALA A 36 -2.56 -44.05 0.05
CA ALA A 36 -1.28 -43.38 -0.21
C ALA A 36 -1.34 -41.88 0.13
N TYR A 37 -2.44 -41.20 -0.21
CA TYR A 37 -2.63 -39.79 0.16
C TYR A 37 -2.66 -39.58 1.66
N LEU A 38 -3.49 -40.35 2.38
CA LEU A 38 -3.56 -40.25 3.83
C LEU A 38 -2.23 -40.64 4.50
N LYS A 39 -1.44 -41.54 3.90
CA LYS A 39 -0.08 -41.84 4.38
C LYS A 39 0.84 -40.64 4.24
N GLU A 40 0.82 -39.96 3.10
CA GLU A 40 1.69 -38.80 2.82
C GLU A 40 1.46 -37.70 3.87
N ILE A 41 0.20 -37.41 4.22
CA ILE A 41 -0.15 -36.41 5.23
C ILE A 41 -0.08 -36.91 6.68
N GLY A 42 0.42 -38.14 6.92
CA GLY A 42 0.63 -38.71 8.25
C GLY A 42 -0.63 -39.27 8.94
N VAL A 43 -1.76 -39.32 8.24
CA VAL A 43 -3.05 -39.80 8.77
C VAL A 43 -3.14 -41.33 8.76
N PHE A 44 -2.70 -41.98 7.69
CA PHE A 44 -2.82 -43.42 7.51
C PHE A 44 -1.47 -44.13 7.43
N VAL A 45 -1.00 -44.61 8.58
CA VAL A 45 0.20 -45.43 8.66
C VAL A 45 -0.23 -46.90 8.51
N GLY A 46 0.21 -47.54 7.43
CA GLY A 46 0.02 -48.98 7.20
C GLY A 46 0.77 -49.84 8.23
N SER A 47 0.72 -51.15 8.06
CA SER A 47 1.54 -52.10 8.83
C SER A 47 2.81 -52.50 8.07
N ASN A 48 3.59 -53.41 8.66
CA ASN A 48 4.73 -54.06 8.00
C ASN A 48 4.33 -54.85 6.74
N SER A 49 3.03 -55.07 6.51
CA SER A 49 2.46 -55.76 5.34
C SER A 49 1.74 -54.80 4.38
N GLY A 50 1.95 -53.49 4.51
CA GLY A 50 1.30 -52.47 3.67
C GLY A 50 -0.01 -51.94 4.28
N PHE A 51 -0.95 -51.52 3.44
CA PHE A 51 -2.18 -50.85 3.91
C PHE A 51 -3.25 -51.79 4.46
N GLU A 52 -3.25 -53.06 4.04
CA GLU A 52 -4.21 -54.11 4.42
C GLU A 52 -5.68 -53.69 4.23
N LEU A 53 -6.00 -53.10 3.07
CA LEU A 53 -7.31 -52.44 2.83
C LEU A 53 -8.50 -53.39 2.92
N ASP A 54 -8.33 -54.66 2.57
CA ASP A 54 -9.39 -55.68 2.62
C ASP A 54 -9.61 -56.28 4.03
N ARG A 55 -8.78 -55.92 5.01
CA ARG A 55 -8.89 -56.42 6.40
C ARG A 55 -9.92 -55.60 7.19
N LYS A 56 -10.70 -56.30 8.02
CA LYS A 56 -11.56 -55.64 9.02
C LYS A 56 -10.73 -54.93 10.10
N PRO A 57 -10.91 -53.63 10.33
CA PRO A 57 -10.22 -52.91 11.40
C PRO A 57 -10.82 -53.25 12.77
N THR A 58 -10.01 -53.18 13.81
CA THR A 58 -10.52 -53.19 15.20
C THR A 58 -11.01 -51.81 15.60
N ARG A 59 -11.85 -51.75 16.64
CA ARG A 59 -12.38 -50.49 17.17
C ARG A 59 -11.28 -49.52 17.60
N ILE A 60 -10.21 -50.04 18.22
CA ILE A 60 -9.08 -49.19 18.63
C ILE A 60 -8.28 -48.68 17.43
N GLU A 61 -8.12 -49.48 16.37
CA GLU A 61 -7.46 -49.03 15.13
C GLU A 61 -8.23 -47.87 14.47
N GLY A 62 -9.57 -47.91 14.50
CA GLY A 62 -10.41 -46.82 14.01
C GLY A 62 -10.22 -45.51 14.78
N ILE A 63 -10.09 -45.57 16.11
CA ILE A 63 -9.85 -44.38 16.95
C ILE A 63 -8.45 -43.80 16.72
N VAL A 64 -7.42 -44.65 16.65
CA VAL A 64 -6.04 -44.20 16.35
C VAL A 64 -6.01 -43.46 15.01
N LEU A 65 -6.66 -44.01 13.99
CA LEU A 65 -6.73 -43.38 12.67
C LEU A 65 -7.47 -42.04 12.70
N LEU A 66 -8.59 -41.95 13.42
CA LEU A 66 -9.32 -40.69 13.56
C LEU A 66 -8.50 -39.63 14.32
N ILE A 67 -7.78 -40.01 15.38
CA ILE A 67 -6.91 -39.08 16.12
C ILE A 67 -5.79 -38.54 15.22
N ARG A 68 -5.23 -39.40 14.36
CA ARG A 68 -4.27 -38.98 13.33
C ARG A 68 -4.91 -38.09 12.28
N LEU A 69 -6.16 -38.38 11.86
CA LEU A 69 -6.94 -37.53 10.96
C LEU A 69 -7.09 -36.11 11.52
N LEU A 70 -7.22 -36.00 12.85
CA LEU A 70 -7.30 -34.73 13.56
C LEU A 70 -5.93 -34.09 13.86
N GLY A 71 -4.84 -34.76 13.47
CA GLY A 71 -3.46 -34.37 13.72
C GLY A 71 -3.08 -34.25 15.21
N LYS A 72 -3.79 -35.01 16.05
CA LYS A 72 -3.65 -34.98 17.52
C LYS A 72 -2.74 -36.06 18.08
N GLU A 73 -2.18 -36.94 17.24
CA GLU A 73 -1.34 -38.06 17.71
C GLU A 73 -0.13 -37.59 18.55
N GLY A 74 0.53 -36.50 18.15
CA GLY A 74 1.65 -35.96 18.93
C GLY A 74 1.25 -35.46 20.33
N GLU A 75 0.08 -34.83 20.45
CA GLU A 75 -0.50 -34.39 21.73
C GLU A 75 -0.83 -35.60 22.62
N VAL A 76 -1.51 -36.59 22.04
CA VAL A 76 -1.90 -37.83 22.73
C VAL A 76 -0.69 -38.60 23.25
N LEU A 77 0.39 -38.69 22.48
CA LEU A 77 1.60 -39.41 22.88
C LEU A 77 2.49 -38.64 23.86
N ALA A 78 2.32 -37.32 23.99
CA ALA A 78 3.09 -36.50 24.91
C ALA A 78 2.58 -36.56 26.36
N GLU A 79 1.33 -36.96 26.56
CA GLU A 79 0.73 -37.12 27.88
C GLU A 79 1.40 -38.27 28.66
N LYS A 80 1.82 -37.97 29.90
CA LYS A 80 2.49 -38.93 30.79
C LYS A 80 1.55 -39.36 31.91
N ASN A 81 1.74 -40.59 32.40
CA ASN A 81 1.02 -41.16 33.55
C ASN A 81 -0.50 -41.27 33.39
N ILE A 82 -1.00 -41.50 32.17
CA ILE A 82 -2.42 -41.70 31.90
C ILE A 82 -2.88 -43.06 32.44
N SER A 83 -3.89 -43.06 33.30
CA SER A 83 -4.60 -44.28 33.74
C SER A 83 -5.76 -44.58 32.80
N SER A 84 -5.96 -45.85 32.46
CA SER A 84 -7.09 -46.28 31.63
C SER A 84 -8.41 -46.24 32.42
N SER A 85 -9.44 -45.61 31.86
CA SER A 85 -10.84 -45.67 32.28
C SER A 85 -11.50 -47.00 31.89
N PHE A 86 -10.81 -47.83 31.09
CA PHE A 86 -11.30 -49.09 30.56
C PHE A 86 -10.40 -50.28 30.89
N ASN A 87 -11.01 -51.43 31.17
CA ASN A 87 -10.31 -52.64 31.63
C ASN A 87 -9.81 -53.55 30.48
N ASP A 88 -10.15 -53.23 29.23
CA ASP A 88 -9.84 -54.02 28.03
C ASP A 88 -9.05 -53.25 26.97
N VAL A 89 -8.32 -52.21 27.38
CA VAL A 89 -7.42 -51.42 26.52
C VAL A 89 -5.97 -51.88 26.73
N PRO A 90 -5.25 -52.31 25.68
CA PRO A 90 -3.85 -52.70 25.82
C PRO A 90 -2.97 -51.47 26.13
N GLN A 91 -1.87 -51.67 26.85
CA GLN A 91 -1.03 -50.59 27.40
C GLN A 91 -0.65 -49.51 26.37
N TRP A 92 -0.30 -49.92 25.15
CA TRP A 92 0.09 -48.99 24.07
C TRP A 92 -1.05 -48.09 23.59
N ALA A 93 -2.30 -48.55 23.74
CA ALA A 93 -3.49 -47.88 23.24
C ALA A 93 -4.18 -46.98 24.28
N ILE A 94 -3.74 -47.05 25.54
CA ILE A 94 -4.33 -46.28 26.66
C ILE A 94 -4.42 -44.78 26.30
N PRO A 95 -3.36 -44.11 25.81
CA PRO A 95 -3.45 -42.68 25.50
C PRO A 95 -4.54 -42.35 24.47
N TYR A 96 -4.67 -43.18 23.44
CA TYR A 96 -5.67 -42.98 22.39
C TYR A 96 -7.10 -43.18 22.90
N ALA A 97 -7.32 -44.24 23.69
CA ALA A 97 -8.63 -44.54 24.26
C ALA A 97 -9.09 -43.45 25.23
N GLU A 98 -8.19 -42.98 26.10
CA GLU A 98 -8.48 -41.93 27.08
C GLU A 98 -8.67 -40.56 26.43
N TYR A 99 -7.87 -40.22 25.42
CA TYR A 99 -8.09 -39.00 24.65
C TYR A 99 -9.46 -39.00 23.99
N ALA A 100 -9.81 -40.11 23.32
CA ALA A 100 -11.10 -40.25 22.65
C ALA A 100 -12.28 -40.20 23.65
N TYR A 101 -12.10 -40.74 24.86
CA TYR A 101 -13.13 -40.70 25.90
C TYR A 101 -13.29 -39.29 26.48
N SER A 102 -12.18 -38.65 26.87
CA SER A 102 -12.15 -37.31 27.48
C SER A 102 -12.67 -36.22 26.53
N ASN A 103 -12.45 -36.39 25.22
CA ASN A 103 -12.95 -35.47 24.19
C ASN A 103 -14.33 -35.88 23.64
N GLY A 104 -15.00 -36.85 24.24
CA GLY A 104 -16.35 -37.25 23.87
C GLY A 104 -16.48 -37.97 22.51
N ILE A 105 -15.37 -38.34 21.87
CA ILE A 105 -15.34 -39.08 20.60
C ILE A 105 -15.93 -40.48 20.78
N THR A 106 -15.70 -41.13 21.93
CA THR A 106 -16.25 -42.44 22.30
C THR A 106 -16.81 -42.42 23.72
N LYS A 107 -17.79 -43.28 24.00
CA LYS A 107 -18.36 -43.51 25.34
C LYS A 107 -18.02 -44.91 25.88
N GLY A 108 -17.18 -45.67 25.17
CA GLY A 108 -16.99 -47.11 25.38
C GLY A 108 -18.21 -47.94 24.97
N ILE A 109 -18.20 -49.22 25.36
CA ILE A 109 -19.29 -50.20 25.09
C ILE A 109 -20.04 -50.59 26.38
N GLY A 110 -19.80 -49.87 27.48
CA GLY A 110 -20.36 -50.14 28.80
C GLY A 110 -19.53 -51.11 29.65
N LYS A 111 -19.93 -51.27 30.93
CA LYS A 111 -19.28 -52.16 31.93
C LYS A 111 -17.76 -51.94 32.09
N GLY A 112 -17.30 -50.69 31.96
CA GLY A 112 -15.87 -50.36 32.04
C GLY A 112 -15.04 -50.91 30.87
N LYS A 113 -15.65 -51.16 29.71
CA LYS A 113 -14.97 -51.65 28.51
C LYS A 113 -15.01 -50.64 27.36
N PHE A 114 -13.90 -50.56 26.64
CA PHE A 114 -13.75 -49.81 25.40
C PHE A 114 -14.13 -50.65 24.19
N GLY A 115 -13.85 -51.96 24.21
CA GLY A 115 -14.04 -52.88 23.08
C GLY A 115 -12.84 -52.96 22.13
N SER A 116 -11.60 -52.86 22.64
CA SER A 116 -10.40 -52.60 21.80
C SER A 116 -10.22 -53.59 20.66
N ALA A 117 -10.42 -54.89 20.93
CA ALA A 117 -10.27 -55.97 19.95
C ALA A 117 -11.55 -56.25 19.14
N GLN A 118 -12.66 -55.56 19.40
CA GLN A 118 -13.89 -55.76 18.64
C GLN A 118 -13.72 -55.27 17.21
N VAL A 119 -14.34 -55.99 16.26
CA VAL A 119 -14.42 -55.56 14.87
C VAL A 119 -15.19 -54.25 14.81
N LEU A 120 -14.61 -53.23 14.17
CA LEU A 120 -15.23 -51.93 14.00
C LEU A 120 -16.33 -52.02 12.93
N SER A 121 -17.53 -51.59 13.27
CA SER A 121 -18.65 -51.44 12.33
C SER A 121 -18.67 -50.06 11.68
N ALA A 122 -19.36 -49.96 10.54
CA ALA A 122 -19.58 -48.68 9.84
C ALA A 122 -20.28 -47.64 10.73
N ALA A 123 -21.29 -48.07 11.49
CA ALA A 123 -22.05 -47.18 12.38
C ALA A 123 -21.18 -46.60 13.51
N GLU A 124 -20.28 -47.41 14.07
CA GLU A 124 -19.32 -46.94 15.07
C GLU A 124 -18.33 -45.94 14.49
N TYR A 125 -17.74 -46.24 13.33
CA TYR A 125 -16.80 -45.32 12.71
C TYR A 125 -17.46 -44.01 12.28
N MET A 126 -18.68 -44.06 11.74
CA MET A 126 -19.44 -42.85 11.38
C MET A 126 -19.77 -42.01 12.60
N THR A 127 -20.11 -42.65 13.71
CA THR A 127 -20.34 -41.93 14.96
C THR A 127 -19.09 -41.15 15.40
N PHE A 128 -17.90 -41.75 15.28
CA PHE A 128 -16.66 -41.06 15.64
C PHE A 128 -16.36 -39.88 14.70
N VAL A 129 -16.49 -40.08 13.38
CA VAL A 129 -16.26 -39.03 12.37
C VAL A 129 -17.25 -37.87 12.53
N LEU A 130 -18.54 -38.15 12.75
CA LEU A 130 -19.56 -37.13 12.96
C LEU A 130 -19.29 -36.30 14.22
N ARG A 131 -18.87 -36.95 15.32
CA ARG A 131 -18.45 -36.26 16.55
C ARG A 131 -17.23 -35.37 16.32
N ALA A 132 -16.25 -35.85 15.57
CA ALA A 132 -15.08 -35.06 15.19
C ALA A 132 -15.44 -33.84 14.31
N LEU A 133 -16.50 -33.95 13.50
CA LEU A 133 -17.07 -32.84 12.74
C LEU A 133 -17.98 -31.92 13.57
N GLY A 134 -18.17 -32.19 14.86
CA GLY A 134 -18.95 -31.36 15.80
C GLY A 134 -20.43 -31.74 15.93
N TYR A 135 -20.85 -32.88 15.38
CA TYR A 135 -22.20 -33.42 15.61
C TYR A 135 -22.27 -34.22 16.91
N ASP A 136 -23.41 -34.18 17.58
CA ASP A 136 -23.62 -34.73 18.91
C ASP A 136 -24.88 -35.61 18.94
N ASP A 137 -24.67 -36.92 19.10
CA ASP A 137 -25.73 -37.92 19.20
C ASP A 137 -26.56 -37.78 20.49
N SER A 138 -25.99 -37.21 21.55
CA SER A 138 -26.74 -36.97 22.79
C SER A 138 -27.69 -35.77 22.69
N LYS A 139 -27.44 -34.88 21.73
CA LYS A 139 -28.30 -33.73 21.41
C LYS A 139 -29.27 -33.99 20.25
N GLY A 140 -29.32 -35.24 19.76
CA GLY A 140 -30.25 -35.63 18.71
C GLY A 140 -29.83 -35.24 17.29
N ASP A 141 -28.58 -34.85 17.05
CA ASP A 141 -28.10 -34.55 15.69
C ASP A 141 -28.15 -35.76 14.74
N PHE A 142 -28.00 -36.95 15.34
CA PHE A 142 -28.15 -38.27 14.75
C PHE A 142 -28.28 -39.30 15.89
N SER A 143 -28.80 -40.49 15.61
CA SER A 143 -28.72 -41.66 16.50
C SER A 143 -27.64 -42.61 15.99
N TRP A 144 -27.11 -43.46 16.88
CA TRP A 144 -26.03 -44.40 16.52
C TRP A 144 -26.38 -45.29 15.31
N ASP A 145 -27.59 -45.83 15.29
CA ASP A 145 -28.13 -46.66 14.21
C ASP A 145 -28.42 -45.88 12.91
N ASN A 146 -28.53 -44.56 12.98
CA ASN A 146 -28.76 -43.67 11.85
C ASN A 146 -27.49 -42.89 11.40
N SER A 147 -26.33 -43.18 12.00
CA SER A 147 -25.06 -42.50 11.74
C SER A 147 -24.62 -42.58 10.26
N VAL A 148 -24.82 -43.73 9.61
CA VAL A 148 -24.50 -43.89 8.17
C VAL A 148 -25.39 -43.02 7.29
N ASN A 149 -26.69 -42.94 7.56
CA ASN A 149 -27.59 -42.07 6.79
C ASN A 149 -27.26 -40.60 7.00
N LYS A 150 -26.85 -40.21 8.22
CA LYS A 150 -26.35 -38.86 8.46
C LYS A 150 -25.10 -38.56 7.64
N ALA A 151 -24.16 -39.50 7.56
CA ALA A 151 -22.97 -39.36 6.73
C ALA A 151 -23.31 -39.26 5.22
N VAL A 152 -24.33 -39.98 4.74
CA VAL A 152 -24.86 -39.84 3.37
C VAL A 152 -25.44 -38.44 3.16
N ALA A 153 -26.22 -37.91 4.10
CA ALA A 153 -26.80 -36.57 4.01
C ALA A 153 -25.73 -35.45 3.97
N LEU A 154 -24.55 -35.70 4.55
CA LEU A 154 -23.41 -34.79 4.51
C LEU A 154 -22.49 -35.00 3.30
N GLY A 155 -22.78 -35.98 2.43
CA GLY A 155 -21.95 -36.31 1.28
C GLY A 155 -20.64 -37.04 1.61
N ILE A 156 -20.49 -37.54 2.84
CA ILE A 156 -19.31 -38.32 3.26
C ILE A 156 -19.35 -39.71 2.63
N ILE A 157 -20.54 -40.29 2.52
CA ILE A 157 -20.80 -41.57 1.84
C ILE A 157 -21.73 -41.30 0.66
N ASP A 158 -21.40 -41.84 -0.51
CA ASP A 158 -22.32 -41.83 -1.64
C ASP A 158 -23.54 -42.71 -1.35
N LYS A 159 -24.74 -42.18 -1.60
CA LYS A 159 -26.00 -42.91 -1.41
C LYS A 159 -26.03 -44.24 -2.16
N SER A 160 -25.39 -44.33 -3.32
CA SER A 160 -25.30 -45.58 -4.10
C SER A 160 -24.47 -46.67 -3.41
N ASN A 161 -23.52 -46.28 -2.54
CA ASN A 161 -22.59 -47.18 -1.86
C ASN A 161 -22.96 -47.44 -0.39
N SER A 162 -24.00 -46.79 0.14
CA SER A 162 -24.32 -46.87 1.58
C SER A 162 -24.65 -48.30 2.04
N SER A 163 -25.38 -49.08 1.24
CA SER A 163 -25.68 -50.48 1.54
C SER A 163 -24.43 -51.36 1.55
N GLN A 164 -23.46 -51.09 0.67
CA GLN A 164 -22.18 -51.81 0.65
C GLN A 164 -21.35 -51.49 1.89
N VAL A 165 -21.30 -50.21 2.29
CA VAL A 165 -20.59 -49.77 3.50
C VAL A 165 -21.19 -50.39 4.76
N ILE A 166 -22.52 -50.52 4.83
CA ILE A 166 -23.21 -51.16 5.96
C ILE A 166 -22.89 -52.67 6.03
N ASN A 167 -22.96 -53.36 4.88
CA ASN A 167 -22.85 -54.82 4.83
C ASN A 167 -21.40 -55.34 4.93
N SER A 168 -20.41 -54.54 4.52
CA SER A 168 -19.01 -54.91 4.57
C SER A 168 -18.16 -53.69 4.90
N PHE A 169 -17.51 -53.67 6.07
CA PHE A 169 -16.69 -52.56 6.54
C PHE A 169 -15.25 -52.99 6.80
N ASP A 170 -14.32 -52.47 5.99
CA ASP A 170 -12.90 -52.79 5.99
C ASP A 170 -12.05 -51.51 6.05
N ARG A 171 -10.72 -51.68 6.08
CA ARG A 171 -9.77 -50.55 6.14
C ARG A 171 -9.83 -49.66 4.90
N GLY A 172 -10.17 -50.21 3.74
CA GLY A 172 -10.44 -49.46 2.51
C GLY A 172 -11.53 -48.40 2.70
N LYS A 173 -12.68 -48.81 3.26
CA LYS A 173 -13.80 -47.89 3.52
C LYS A 173 -13.48 -46.85 4.60
N VAL A 174 -12.73 -47.24 5.63
CA VAL A 174 -12.23 -46.29 6.65
C VAL A 174 -11.40 -45.18 5.99
N VAL A 175 -10.50 -45.54 5.08
CA VAL A 175 -9.65 -44.58 4.34
C VAL A 175 -10.48 -43.64 3.47
N LEU A 176 -11.41 -44.16 2.67
CA LEU A 176 -12.26 -43.34 1.80
C LEU A 176 -13.11 -42.34 2.60
N ILE A 177 -13.70 -42.81 3.70
CA ILE A 177 -14.53 -41.97 4.57
C ILE A 177 -13.66 -40.90 5.24
N SER A 178 -12.49 -41.25 5.77
CA SER A 178 -11.57 -40.28 6.37
C SER A 178 -11.18 -39.17 5.40
N HIS A 179 -10.88 -39.54 4.15
CA HIS A 179 -10.58 -38.58 3.10
C HIS A 179 -11.77 -37.64 2.82
N LYS A 180 -12.99 -38.19 2.72
CA LYS A 180 -14.21 -37.37 2.56
C LYS A 180 -14.50 -36.50 3.78
N ALA A 181 -14.23 -36.98 4.99
CA ALA A 181 -14.39 -36.22 6.22
C ALA A 181 -13.48 -34.99 6.25
N LEU A 182 -12.23 -35.09 5.78
CA LEU A 182 -11.33 -33.93 5.61
C LEU A 182 -11.94 -32.84 4.72
N GLN A 183 -12.64 -33.25 3.66
CA GLN A 183 -13.29 -32.34 2.71
C GLN A 183 -14.66 -31.83 3.19
N THR A 184 -15.16 -32.33 4.33
CA THR A 184 -16.51 -32.02 4.84
C THR A 184 -16.47 -30.82 5.79
N LYS A 185 -17.49 -29.95 5.68
CA LYS A 185 -17.69 -28.81 6.58
C LYS A 185 -18.03 -29.27 8.00
N LYS A 186 -17.46 -28.62 9.01
CA LYS A 186 -17.82 -28.87 10.41
C LYS A 186 -19.22 -28.34 10.71
N LYS A 187 -19.92 -28.97 11.65
CA LYS A 187 -21.26 -28.57 12.06
C LYS A 187 -21.26 -27.11 12.52
N GLY A 188 -22.17 -26.31 11.95
CA GLY A 188 -22.33 -24.90 12.32
C GLY A 188 -21.26 -23.98 11.76
N THR A 189 -20.37 -24.45 10.87
CA THR A 189 -19.34 -23.62 10.23
C THR A 189 -19.31 -23.84 8.71
N ASN A 190 -18.67 -22.91 7.99
CA ASN A 190 -18.33 -23.09 6.57
C ASN A 190 -16.93 -23.66 6.33
N ILE A 191 -16.21 -23.99 7.40
CA ILE A 191 -14.81 -24.45 7.37
C ILE A 191 -14.80 -25.97 7.18
N ARG A 192 -14.05 -26.47 6.18
CA ARG A 192 -13.82 -27.91 6.03
C ARG A 192 -12.84 -28.37 7.11
N LEU A 193 -12.96 -29.63 7.53
CA LEU A 193 -12.06 -30.18 8.54
C LEU A 193 -10.58 -29.99 8.16
N ILE A 194 -10.21 -30.19 6.89
CA ILE A 194 -8.84 -30.03 6.40
C ILE A 194 -8.31 -28.60 6.54
N ASP A 195 -9.15 -27.58 6.32
CA ASP A 195 -8.75 -26.17 6.39
C ASP A 195 -8.45 -25.78 7.85
N GLU A 196 -9.25 -26.28 8.79
CA GLU A 196 -8.99 -26.10 10.23
C GLU A 196 -7.67 -26.75 10.65
N LEU A 197 -7.38 -27.95 10.14
CA LEU A 197 -6.17 -28.69 10.50
C LEU A 197 -4.89 -28.02 9.95
N VAL A 198 -4.97 -27.45 8.74
CA VAL A 198 -3.89 -26.63 8.19
C VAL A 198 -3.68 -25.37 9.02
N THR A 199 -4.76 -24.67 9.36
CA THR A 199 -4.72 -23.43 10.17
C THR A 199 -4.09 -23.69 11.55
N LYS A 200 -4.40 -24.82 12.17
CA LYS A 200 -3.83 -25.22 13.47
C LYS A 200 -2.41 -25.79 13.38
N GLY A 201 -1.83 -25.87 12.18
CA GLY A 201 -0.48 -26.41 11.95
C GLY A 201 -0.37 -27.93 12.12
N TYR A 202 -1.50 -28.64 12.14
CA TYR A 202 -1.54 -30.10 12.32
C TYR A 202 -1.26 -30.88 11.04
N ILE A 203 -1.53 -30.29 9.88
CA ILE A 203 -1.17 -30.85 8.57
C ILE A 203 -0.20 -29.91 7.87
N ASP A 204 0.94 -30.45 7.47
CA ASP A 204 1.88 -29.77 6.58
C ASP A 204 1.30 -29.71 5.17
N VAL A 205 1.12 -28.50 4.67
CA VAL A 205 0.56 -28.21 3.35
C VAL A 205 1.44 -28.69 2.18
N ASP A 206 2.75 -28.87 2.36
CA ASP A 206 3.64 -29.40 1.32
C ASP A 206 3.24 -30.85 1.01
N LYS A 207 2.74 -31.56 2.03
CA LYS A 207 2.17 -32.90 1.90
C LYS A 207 0.77 -32.87 1.27
N LEU A 208 -0.04 -31.82 1.52
CA LEU A 208 -1.35 -31.65 0.87
C LEU A 208 -1.27 -31.39 -0.63
N GLY A 209 -0.33 -30.55 -1.06
CA GLY A 209 -0.09 -30.27 -2.49
C GLY A 209 0.35 -31.52 -3.25
N LYS A 210 1.25 -32.32 -2.66
CA LYS A 210 1.67 -33.62 -3.21
C LYS A 210 0.56 -34.67 -3.22
N ALA A 211 -0.35 -34.60 -2.25
CA ALA A 211 -1.48 -35.51 -2.11
C ALA A 211 -2.72 -35.10 -2.94
N GLY A 212 -2.64 -34.05 -3.77
CA GLY A 212 -3.69 -33.69 -4.72
C GLY A 212 -4.96 -33.07 -4.10
N PHE A 213 -4.92 -32.61 -2.83
CA PHE A 213 -6.05 -31.96 -2.17
C PHE A 213 -6.34 -30.53 -2.67
N LEU A 214 -5.37 -29.94 -3.37
CA LEU A 214 -5.51 -28.66 -4.05
C LEU A 214 -5.84 -28.96 -5.51
N GLU A 215 -7.10 -29.29 -5.81
CA GLU A 215 -7.52 -29.42 -7.20
C GLU A 215 -7.23 -28.11 -7.95
N LYS A 216 -6.74 -28.25 -9.19
CA LYS A 216 -6.68 -27.17 -10.19
C LYS A 216 -8.11 -26.72 -10.49
N SER A 217 -8.69 -25.88 -9.66
CA SER A 217 -9.85 -25.10 -10.08
C SER A 217 -9.39 -24.04 -11.07
N SER A 218 -10.13 -23.91 -12.16
CA SER A 218 -9.92 -22.94 -13.24
C SER A 218 -10.33 -21.51 -12.85
N GLY A 219 -10.25 -21.17 -11.56
CA GLY A 219 -10.55 -19.83 -11.08
C GLY A 219 -9.41 -18.87 -11.42
N THR A 220 -9.72 -17.57 -11.46
CA THR A 220 -8.72 -16.50 -11.67
C THR A 220 -8.24 -15.88 -10.36
N GLU A 221 -8.86 -16.20 -9.23
CA GLU A 221 -8.56 -15.61 -7.92
C GLU A 221 -9.02 -16.50 -6.74
N LEU A 222 -8.41 -16.26 -5.58
CA LEU A 222 -8.76 -16.88 -4.30
C LEU A 222 -9.61 -15.90 -3.48
N ASN A 223 -10.83 -16.29 -3.11
CA ASN A 223 -11.71 -15.48 -2.27
C ASN A 223 -11.45 -15.77 -0.79
N ILE A 224 -11.21 -14.73 0.02
CA ILE A 224 -10.87 -14.92 1.45
C ILE A 224 -11.99 -15.58 2.26
N LEU A 225 -13.25 -15.54 1.80
CA LEU A 225 -14.37 -16.24 2.44
C LEU A 225 -14.18 -17.76 2.44
N ASP A 226 -13.52 -18.30 1.41
CA ASP A 226 -13.21 -19.73 1.30
C ASP A 226 -12.17 -20.17 2.35
N PHE A 227 -11.51 -19.21 3.00
CA PHE A 227 -10.48 -19.41 4.02
C PHE A 227 -10.95 -18.98 5.42
N GLY A 228 -12.26 -18.81 5.61
CA GLY A 228 -12.87 -18.58 6.92
C GLY A 228 -13.06 -17.11 7.30
N ALA A 229 -12.79 -16.15 6.40
CA ALA A 229 -13.16 -14.76 6.64
C ALA A 229 -14.68 -14.60 6.65
N ILE A 230 -15.20 -13.75 7.54
CA ILE A 230 -16.65 -13.48 7.63
C ILE A 230 -16.85 -11.96 7.69
N PRO A 231 -17.48 -11.34 6.69
CA PRO A 231 -17.64 -9.90 6.68
C PRO A 231 -18.59 -9.44 7.79
N ASN A 232 -18.21 -8.36 8.47
CA ASN A 232 -19.00 -7.65 9.49
C ASN A 232 -19.31 -8.47 10.76
N ASP A 233 -18.52 -9.49 11.09
CA ASP A 233 -18.71 -10.27 12.32
C ASP A 233 -17.89 -9.73 13.51
N GLY A 234 -16.93 -8.83 13.23
CA GLY A 234 -16.03 -8.24 14.21
C GLY A 234 -14.90 -9.18 14.68
N GLY A 235 -14.79 -10.37 14.09
CA GLY A 235 -13.74 -11.36 14.34
C GLY A 235 -12.50 -11.11 13.47
N ASP A 236 -11.31 -11.47 13.95
CA ASP A 236 -10.06 -11.22 13.21
C ASP A 236 -9.93 -12.11 11.96
N ASP A 237 -9.94 -11.49 10.78
CA ASP A 237 -9.85 -12.13 9.46
C ASP A 237 -8.40 -12.28 8.96
N SER A 238 -7.40 -11.87 9.76
CA SER A 238 -5.99 -11.90 9.34
C SER A 238 -5.53 -13.29 8.88
N ASP A 239 -5.99 -14.36 9.54
CA ASP A 239 -5.62 -15.74 9.22
C ASP A 239 -6.20 -16.23 7.89
N ALA A 240 -7.39 -15.76 7.51
CA ALA A 240 -7.98 -16.08 6.21
C ALA A 240 -7.13 -15.51 5.07
N ILE A 241 -6.68 -14.25 5.21
CA ILE A 241 -5.79 -13.62 4.22
C ILE A 241 -4.43 -14.33 4.19
N ARG A 242 -3.87 -14.68 5.34
CA ARG A 242 -2.60 -15.45 5.41
C ARG A 242 -2.73 -16.80 4.71
N THR A 243 -3.82 -17.53 4.95
CA THR A 243 -4.07 -18.82 4.32
C THR A 243 -4.26 -18.68 2.81
N ALA A 244 -5.00 -17.67 2.36
CA ALA A 244 -5.14 -17.37 0.93
C ALA A 244 -3.78 -17.06 0.27
N MET A 245 -2.95 -16.23 0.90
CA MET A 245 -1.59 -15.91 0.44
C MET A 245 -0.72 -17.16 0.29
N PHE A 246 -0.84 -18.06 1.25
CA PHE A 246 -0.08 -19.30 1.26
C PHE A 246 -0.50 -20.29 0.18
N VAL A 247 -1.80 -20.40 -0.09
CA VAL A 247 -2.32 -21.22 -1.19
C VAL A 247 -1.92 -20.62 -2.54
N LEU A 248 -1.93 -19.29 -2.67
CA LEU A 248 -1.48 -18.58 -3.87
C LEU A 248 -0.04 -18.96 -4.24
N GLU A 249 0.89 -18.95 -3.28
CA GLU A 249 2.30 -19.31 -3.52
C GLU A 249 2.51 -20.72 -4.09
N LYS A 250 1.57 -21.63 -3.87
CA LYS A 250 1.66 -23.05 -4.26
C LYS A 250 0.72 -23.42 -5.41
N SER A 251 0.10 -22.42 -6.03
CA SER A 251 -0.90 -22.61 -7.08
C SER A 251 -0.63 -21.70 -8.28
N ASN A 252 -1.46 -21.81 -9.31
CA ASN A 252 -1.40 -20.92 -10.47
C ASN A 252 -2.22 -19.64 -10.28
N TYR A 253 -2.79 -19.44 -9.08
CA TYR A 253 -3.45 -18.19 -8.73
C TYR A 253 -2.42 -17.09 -8.53
N ASN A 254 -2.79 -15.87 -8.88
CA ASN A 254 -1.99 -14.69 -8.58
C ASN A 254 -2.80 -13.61 -7.86
N THR A 255 -4.11 -13.83 -7.65
CA THR A 255 -5.02 -12.84 -7.11
C THR A 255 -5.70 -13.34 -5.85
N ILE A 256 -5.69 -12.53 -4.79
CA ILE A 256 -6.55 -12.65 -3.61
C ILE A 256 -7.65 -11.60 -3.74
N PHE A 257 -8.90 -12.06 -3.70
CA PHE A 257 -10.09 -11.22 -3.71
C PHE A 257 -10.66 -11.09 -2.29
N ILE A 258 -10.82 -9.84 -1.86
CA ILE A 258 -11.50 -9.47 -0.63
C ILE A 258 -12.87 -8.91 -1.05
N PRO A 259 -13.99 -9.61 -0.81
CA PRO A 259 -15.29 -9.18 -1.29
C PRO A 259 -15.83 -7.98 -0.50
N ASN A 260 -17.01 -7.48 -0.87
CA ASN A 260 -17.66 -6.38 -0.15
C ASN A 260 -17.95 -6.74 1.31
N GLY A 261 -17.69 -5.80 2.21
CA GLY A 261 -17.86 -5.98 3.65
C GLY A 261 -16.73 -5.37 4.46
N VAL A 262 -16.93 -5.31 5.77
CA VAL A 262 -15.89 -4.93 6.74
C VAL A 262 -15.18 -6.21 7.21
N PHE A 263 -13.85 -6.24 7.10
CA PHE A 263 -13.00 -7.32 7.57
C PHE A 263 -12.02 -6.78 8.60
N ASP A 264 -11.94 -7.43 9.75
CA ASP A 264 -11.22 -6.96 10.91
C ASP A 264 -9.81 -7.55 10.91
N ILE A 265 -8.77 -6.69 10.86
CA ILE A 265 -7.38 -7.12 10.73
C ILE A 265 -6.61 -6.83 12.02
N GLY A 266 -6.33 -7.88 12.78
CA GLY A 266 -5.58 -7.82 14.05
C GLY A 266 -4.07 -7.99 13.93
N SER A 267 -3.54 -8.36 12.75
CA SER A 267 -2.11 -8.66 12.59
C SER A 267 -1.56 -8.28 11.20
N THR A 268 -0.24 -8.16 11.10
CA THR A 268 0.45 -7.78 9.86
C THR A 268 0.27 -8.84 8.77
N ILE A 269 -0.08 -8.40 7.57
CA ILE A 269 -0.18 -9.23 6.36
C ILE A 269 1.15 -9.17 5.61
N ILE A 270 1.85 -10.30 5.54
CA ILE A 270 3.12 -10.41 4.82
C ILE A 270 2.84 -10.74 3.36
N LEU A 271 3.21 -9.83 2.46
CA LEU A 271 3.00 -10.02 1.03
C LEU A 271 4.09 -10.88 0.41
N LYS A 272 3.70 -11.60 -0.65
CA LYS A 272 4.55 -12.51 -1.40
C LYS A 272 4.73 -12.03 -2.83
N ASN A 273 5.76 -12.55 -3.50
CA ASN A 273 6.05 -12.15 -4.87
C ASN A 273 4.88 -12.43 -5.80
N GLY A 274 4.57 -11.50 -6.71
CA GLY A 274 3.56 -11.73 -7.75
C GLY A 274 2.10 -11.57 -7.32
N VAL A 275 1.83 -11.27 -6.04
CA VAL A 275 0.45 -11.21 -5.55
C VAL A 275 -0.28 -9.94 -6.01
N ILE A 276 -1.52 -10.13 -6.45
CA ILE A 276 -2.53 -9.09 -6.61
C ILE A 276 -3.52 -9.24 -5.46
N ILE A 277 -3.66 -8.22 -4.61
CA ILE A 277 -4.76 -8.14 -3.65
C ILE A 277 -5.73 -7.09 -4.17
N ARG A 278 -6.99 -7.48 -4.39
CA ARG A 278 -8.04 -6.56 -4.82
C ARG A 278 -9.25 -6.65 -3.89
N GLY A 279 -9.82 -5.51 -3.53
CA GLY A 279 -11.13 -5.46 -2.92
C GLY A 279 -12.26 -5.51 -3.96
N GLY A 280 -13.49 -5.70 -3.49
CA GLY A 280 -14.71 -5.25 -4.15
C GLY A 280 -15.04 -3.79 -3.81
N GLU A 281 -16.05 -3.23 -4.48
CA GLU A 281 -16.45 -1.81 -4.41
C GLU A 281 -16.65 -1.28 -2.98
N GLU A 282 -17.18 -2.11 -2.08
CA GLU A 282 -17.51 -1.74 -0.70
C GLU A 282 -16.65 -2.49 0.33
N THR A 283 -15.41 -2.81 -0.04
CA THR A 283 -14.47 -3.50 0.85
C THR A 283 -13.84 -2.53 1.83
N THR A 284 -13.93 -2.85 3.13
CA THR A 284 -13.22 -2.12 4.19
C THR A 284 -12.36 -3.07 5.01
N LEU A 285 -11.07 -2.80 5.12
CA LEU A 285 -10.20 -3.42 6.11
C LEU A 285 -10.18 -2.54 7.36
N LEU A 286 -10.74 -3.04 8.46
CA LEU A 286 -10.76 -2.37 9.75
C LEU A 286 -9.59 -2.86 10.59
N VAL A 287 -8.60 -2.00 10.84
CA VAL A 287 -7.47 -2.35 11.71
C VAL A 287 -7.97 -2.47 13.16
N LYS A 288 -7.63 -3.56 13.86
CA LYS A 288 -8.11 -3.86 15.24
C LYS A 288 -7.01 -3.94 16.31
N ALA A 289 -5.76 -3.74 15.92
CA ALA A 289 -4.63 -3.79 16.84
C ALA A 289 -3.56 -2.77 16.48
N ASN A 290 -2.69 -2.48 17.46
CA ASN A 290 -1.46 -1.72 17.24
C ASN A 290 -0.41 -2.62 16.54
N ILE A 291 -0.56 -2.80 15.23
CA ILE A 291 0.39 -3.54 14.39
C ILE A 291 1.51 -2.62 13.91
N LYS A 292 2.76 -3.05 13.74
CA LYS A 292 3.81 -2.13 13.23
C LYS A 292 3.49 -1.63 11.82
N GLN A 293 2.97 -2.52 10.99
CA GLN A 293 2.54 -2.23 9.63
C GLN A 293 1.38 -3.13 9.23
N LEU A 294 0.48 -2.64 8.37
CA LEU A 294 -0.65 -3.44 7.88
C LEU A 294 -0.16 -4.42 6.81
N PHE A 295 0.45 -3.89 5.75
CA PHE A 295 1.00 -4.67 4.66
C PHE A 295 2.53 -4.59 4.67
N ASP A 296 3.16 -5.75 4.86
CA ASP A 296 4.60 -5.88 4.71
C ASP A 296 4.98 -6.10 3.26
N ILE A 297 5.45 -5.04 2.60
CA ILE A 297 6.03 -5.11 1.26
C ILE A 297 7.55 -5.30 1.27
N SER A 298 8.15 -5.54 2.45
CA SER A 298 9.61 -5.59 2.59
C SER A 298 10.25 -6.83 1.97
N LYS A 299 9.48 -7.89 1.73
CA LYS A 299 9.96 -9.19 1.24
C LYS A 299 9.36 -9.60 -0.10
N CYS A 300 8.78 -8.66 -0.85
CA CYS A 300 8.12 -8.95 -2.11
C CYS A 300 8.48 -7.99 -3.25
N SER A 301 8.33 -8.47 -4.48
CA SER A 301 8.33 -7.72 -5.73
C SER A 301 7.15 -8.18 -6.60
N ASN A 302 6.81 -7.41 -7.65
CA ASN A 302 5.70 -7.71 -8.56
C ASN A 302 4.33 -7.77 -7.85
N VAL A 303 4.03 -6.78 -7.02
CA VAL A 303 2.82 -6.74 -6.21
C VAL A 303 1.85 -5.68 -6.70
N THR A 304 0.55 -5.98 -6.71
CA THR A 304 -0.51 -4.99 -6.91
C THR A 304 -1.50 -5.04 -5.75
N MET A 305 -1.80 -3.88 -5.16
CA MET A 305 -2.84 -3.73 -4.15
C MET A 305 -3.83 -2.67 -4.61
N LYS A 306 -5.12 -3.01 -4.66
CA LYS A 306 -6.12 -2.11 -5.21
C LYS A 306 -7.55 -2.25 -4.70
N ASP A 307 -8.33 -1.20 -4.93
CA ASP A 307 -9.79 -1.20 -4.88
C ASP A 307 -10.36 -1.54 -3.49
N MET A 308 -9.91 -0.84 -2.44
CA MET A 308 -10.42 -1.05 -1.08
C MET A 308 -10.29 0.19 -0.20
N LYS A 309 -11.10 0.23 0.87
CA LYS A 309 -10.94 1.16 1.98
C LYS A 309 -10.13 0.51 3.11
N ILE A 310 -9.28 1.30 3.75
CA ILE A 310 -8.56 0.95 4.98
C ILE A 310 -9.01 1.93 6.06
N ASP A 311 -9.66 1.41 7.09
CA ASP A 311 -10.04 2.17 8.27
C ASP A 311 -9.05 1.86 9.41
N ASN A 312 -8.25 2.86 9.74
CA ASN A 312 -7.17 2.75 10.72
C ASN A 312 -7.66 2.83 12.17
N ASN A 313 -8.98 3.03 12.39
CA ASN A 313 -9.65 2.99 13.69
C ASN A 313 -8.99 3.85 14.79
N GLY A 314 -8.40 4.99 14.41
CA GLY A 314 -7.72 5.90 15.33
C GLY A 314 -6.44 5.36 15.96
N TYR A 315 -5.91 4.21 15.51
CA TYR A 315 -4.70 3.63 16.08
C TYR A 315 -3.49 4.50 15.75
N LEU A 316 -3.03 5.25 16.77
CA LEU A 316 -1.86 6.14 16.75
C LEU A 316 -0.52 5.42 16.49
N LYS A 317 -0.48 4.07 16.57
CA LYS A 317 0.77 3.29 16.65
C LYS A 317 0.99 2.21 15.60
N HIS A 318 0.20 2.13 14.52
CA HIS A 318 0.73 1.45 13.34
C HIS A 318 1.59 2.40 12.52
N TYR A 319 2.89 2.09 12.48
CA TYR A 319 3.94 2.97 11.96
C TYR A 319 3.77 3.24 10.46
N VAL A 320 3.26 2.27 9.69
CA VAL A 320 3.08 2.42 8.24
C VAL A 320 1.97 1.48 7.72
N ILE A 321 1.08 1.95 6.83
CA ILE A 321 0.15 1.03 6.15
C ILE A 321 0.90 0.15 5.13
N PHE A 322 1.72 0.77 4.27
CA PHE A 322 2.59 0.09 3.31
C PHE A 322 4.09 0.35 3.62
N GLY A 323 4.77 -0.63 4.22
CA GLY A 323 6.06 -0.46 4.92
C GLY A 323 7.33 -1.07 4.31
N VAL A 324 8.48 -0.78 4.94
CA VAL A 324 9.83 -0.70 4.35
C VAL A 324 10.69 -1.98 4.35
N SER A 325 11.43 -2.17 3.26
CA SER A 325 12.61 -3.05 3.10
C SER A 325 13.94 -2.30 3.29
N THR A 326 15.00 -2.97 3.74
CA THR A 326 16.40 -2.51 3.57
C THR A 326 16.98 -2.89 2.20
N GLU A 327 16.46 -3.95 1.60
CA GLU A 327 16.84 -4.44 0.27
C GLU A 327 16.02 -3.79 -0.85
N VAL A 328 16.49 -3.94 -2.09
CA VAL A 328 15.77 -3.46 -3.27
C VAL A 328 14.46 -4.23 -3.48
N LYS A 329 13.36 -3.51 -3.72
CA LYS A 329 12.07 -4.08 -4.14
C LYS A 329 11.60 -3.43 -5.43
N GLU A 330 10.95 -4.21 -6.29
CA GLU A 330 10.65 -3.80 -7.67
C GLU A 330 9.20 -4.12 -8.07
N ASN A 331 8.65 -3.33 -8.98
CA ASN A 331 7.33 -3.55 -9.60
C ASN A 331 6.20 -3.63 -8.58
N ILE A 332 6.01 -2.59 -7.78
CA ILE A 332 4.92 -2.52 -6.81
C ILE A 332 3.90 -1.46 -7.28
N THR A 333 2.61 -1.79 -7.20
CA THR A 333 1.51 -0.88 -7.51
C THR A 333 0.54 -0.79 -6.35
N ILE A 334 0.25 0.43 -5.90
CA ILE A 334 -0.76 0.76 -4.90
C ILE A 334 -1.76 1.69 -5.56
N HIS A 335 -2.97 1.20 -5.79
CA HIS A 335 -3.95 1.86 -6.65
C HIS A 335 -5.33 1.96 -6.01
N ASN A 336 -5.98 3.12 -6.09
CA ASN A 336 -7.38 3.26 -5.68
C ASN A 336 -7.66 2.75 -4.24
N ILE A 337 -6.76 3.08 -3.31
CA ILE A 337 -6.94 2.81 -1.88
C ILE A 337 -7.46 4.07 -1.18
N THR A 338 -8.51 3.93 -0.38
CA THR A 338 -8.98 5.01 0.51
C THR A 338 -8.57 4.71 1.95
N SER A 339 -7.65 5.46 2.51
CA SER A 339 -7.19 5.33 3.90
C SER A 339 -7.74 6.44 4.78
N VAL A 340 -8.42 6.08 5.88
CA VAL A 340 -9.07 7.04 6.79
C VAL A 340 -8.71 6.77 8.26
N ASN A 341 -9.07 7.71 9.12
CA ASN A 341 -9.03 7.56 10.59
C ASN A 341 -7.65 7.19 11.16
N GLY A 342 -6.56 7.74 10.64
CA GLY A 342 -5.24 7.61 11.27
C GLY A 342 -4.20 6.85 10.45
N GLY A 343 -3.30 6.20 11.19
CA GLY A 343 -2.05 5.63 10.70
C GLY A 343 -0.89 6.63 10.74
N TYR A 344 0.28 6.18 11.17
CA TYR A 344 1.43 7.08 11.30
C TYR A 344 1.92 7.56 9.93
N ASN A 345 2.07 6.65 8.95
CA ASN A 345 2.21 7.02 7.54
C ASN A 345 1.33 6.11 6.69
N PHE A 346 0.73 6.62 5.61
CA PHE A 346 0.09 5.74 4.62
C PHE A 346 1.16 4.92 3.88
N LEU A 347 2.27 5.55 3.51
CA LEU A 347 3.33 4.90 2.77
C LEU A 347 4.70 5.31 3.30
N TYR A 348 5.57 4.33 3.54
CA TYR A 348 6.98 4.54 3.85
C TYR A 348 7.81 3.41 3.23
N THR A 349 8.56 3.72 2.17
CA THR A 349 9.40 2.76 1.44
C THR A 349 10.86 3.21 1.36
N LYS A 350 11.78 2.25 1.17
CA LYS A 350 13.21 2.45 0.96
C LYS A 350 13.64 1.53 -0.17
N ASN A 351 14.58 1.98 -0.99
CA ASN A 351 15.22 1.20 -2.06
C ASN A 351 14.19 0.57 -3.01
N ILE A 352 13.31 1.38 -3.59
CA ILE A 352 12.22 0.88 -4.43
C ILE A 352 12.40 1.27 -5.92
N LYS A 353 12.14 0.32 -6.82
CA LYS A 353 12.14 0.55 -8.28
C LYS A 353 10.80 0.24 -8.93
N TYR A 354 10.49 0.93 -10.04
CA TYR A 354 9.29 0.67 -10.85
C TYR A 354 8.01 0.73 -9.99
N PHE A 355 7.88 1.80 -9.21
CA PHE A 355 6.86 1.92 -8.18
C PHE A 355 5.74 2.86 -8.62
N LYS A 356 4.49 2.40 -8.53
CA LYS A 356 3.31 3.17 -8.92
C LYS A 356 2.38 3.37 -7.72
N VAL A 357 2.14 4.62 -7.36
CA VAL A 357 1.20 5.01 -6.30
C VAL A 357 0.15 5.91 -6.94
N THR A 358 -1.02 5.35 -7.23
CA THR A 358 -1.99 6.01 -8.13
C THR A 358 -3.41 6.06 -7.58
N ASN A 359 -4.09 7.19 -7.75
CA ASN A 359 -5.51 7.37 -7.44
C ASN A 359 -5.90 7.02 -5.98
N ASN A 360 -4.98 7.15 -5.03
CA ASN A 360 -5.26 6.88 -3.61
C ASN A 360 -5.83 8.12 -2.92
N LYS A 361 -6.67 7.92 -1.90
CA LYS A 361 -7.20 8.98 -1.05
C LYS A 361 -6.72 8.74 0.38
N VAL A 362 -5.87 9.62 0.89
CA VAL A 362 -5.21 9.49 2.19
C VAL A 362 -5.69 10.60 3.10
N TYR A 363 -6.34 10.23 4.20
CA TYR A 363 -6.89 11.16 5.18
C TYR A 363 -6.30 10.96 6.56
N ASN A 364 -6.06 12.05 7.27
CA ASN A 364 -5.82 12.07 8.72
C ASN A 364 -4.63 11.20 9.20
N THR A 365 -3.53 11.12 8.46
CA THR A 365 -2.31 10.47 8.98
C THR A 365 -1.70 11.28 10.12
N PHE A 366 -1.01 10.61 11.05
CA PHE A 366 -0.37 11.24 12.23
C PHE A 366 1.04 11.79 11.97
N HIS A 367 1.67 11.45 10.84
CA HIS A 367 3.02 11.91 10.49
C HIS A 367 3.15 12.31 9.01
N ARG A 368 3.73 11.49 8.12
CA ARG A 368 3.79 11.82 6.68
C ARG A 368 2.65 11.13 5.95
N GLY A 369 2.13 11.77 4.91
CA GLY A 369 1.21 11.11 3.99
C GLY A 369 1.92 9.97 3.26
N MET A 370 2.87 10.31 2.39
CA MET A 370 3.63 9.37 1.58
C MET A 370 5.14 9.65 1.63
N ASN A 371 5.94 8.64 1.94
CA ASN A 371 7.40 8.76 1.93
C ASN A 371 8.07 7.63 1.13
N MET A 372 8.93 8.02 0.20
CA MET A 372 9.68 7.11 -0.67
C MET A 372 11.16 7.47 -0.63
N TYR A 373 11.99 6.58 -0.12
CA TYR A 373 13.42 6.78 0.05
C TYR A 373 14.20 5.95 -0.98
N ASN A 374 15.24 6.52 -1.57
CA ASN A 374 16.07 5.94 -2.62
C ASN A 374 15.24 5.38 -3.80
N PRO A 375 14.48 6.24 -4.52
CA PRO A 375 13.61 5.81 -5.60
C PRO A 375 14.37 5.58 -6.92
N TYR A 376 13.84 4.71 -7.78
CA TYR A 376 14.19 4.65 -9.20
C TYR A 376 12.95 4.36 -10.03
N ASP A 377 12.67 5.16 -11.06
CA ASP A 377 11.54 4.95 -11.97
C ASP A 377 10.21 4.82 -11.19
N ILE A 378 9.79 5.93 -10.59
CA ILE A 378 8.59 5.98 -9.75
C ILE A 378 7.55 6.95 -10.33
N LEU A 379 6.28 6.57 -10.18
CA LEU A 379 5.12 7.35 -10.59
C LEU A 379 4.15 7.53 -9.43
N VAL A 380 3.95 8.79 -9.04
CA VAL A 380 2.98 9.20 -8.02
C VAL A 380 1.93 10.06 -8.70
N GLU A 381 0.75 9.48 -8.98
CA GLU A 381 -0.24 10.12 -9.85
C GLU A 381 -1.68 10.09 -9.31
N GLY A 382 -2.39 11.22 -9.40
CA GLY A 382 -3.84 11.24 -9.15
C GLY A 382 -4.23 11.04 -7.67
N ASN A 383 -3.28 11.16 -6.74
CA ASN A 383 -3.57 10.93 -5.32
C ASN A 383 -4.14 12.19 -4.66
N LEU A 384 -5.02 12.00 -3.69
CA LEU A 384 -5.44 13.00 -2.72
C LEU A 384 -4.76 12.71 -1.38
N VAL A 385 -4.00 13.66 -0.87
CA VAL A 385 -3.41 13.62 0.48
C VAL A 385 -3.95 14.80 1.28
N ASP A 386 -4.76 14.49 2.29
CA ASP A 386 -5.45 15.47 3.14
C ASP A 386 -5.19 15.12 4.61
N THR A 387 -4.10 15.66 5.16
CA THR A 387 -3.54 15.17 6.43
C THR A 387 -3.29 16.33 7.38
N THR A 388 -4.08 16.42 8.45
CA THR A 388 -4.11 17.58 9.35
C THR A 388 -3.02 17.59 10.42
N GLN A 389 -2.13 16.59 10.45
CA GLN A 389 -1.09 16.48 11.49
C GLN A 389 0.28 16.16 10.89
N HIS A 390 1.23 17.03 11.26
CA HIS A 390 2.69 16.92 11.12
C HIS A 390 3.23 16.70 9.68
N GLN A 391 4.57 16.65 9.60
CA GLN A 391 5.48 16.60 8.43
C GLN A 391 4.89 16.79 7.01
N PHE A 392 5.37 16.01 6.03
CA PHE A 392 5.15 16.26 4.59
C PHE A 392 3.97 15.46 4.05
N GLY A 393 3.24 16.06 3.10
CA GLY A 393 2.20 15.37 2.37
C GLY A 393 2.79 14.25 1.51
N ILE A 394 3.66 14.62 0.57
CA ILE A 394 4.43 13.67 -0.25
C ILE A 394 5.92 14.02 -0.16
N SER A 395 6.75 13.06 0.24
CA SER A 395 8.21 13.23 0.33
C SER A 395 8.97 12.12 -0.39
N ILE A 396 9.87 12.50 -1.28
CA ILE A 396 10.76 11.63 -2.03
C ILE A 396 12.20 12.02 -1.70
N GLU A 397 13.00 11.07 -1.24
CA GLU A 397 14.31 11.37 -0.63
C GLU A 397 15.40 10.45 -1.19
N GLY A 398 16.52 11.02 -1.61
CA GLY A 398 17.75 10.27 -1.88
C GLY A 398 18.65 10.35 -0.67
N GLY A 399 18.85 9.27 0.09
CA GLY A 399 19.72 9.34 1.25
C GLY A 399 20.52 8.10 1.58
N ASN A 400 20.84 7.92 2.86
CA ASN A 400 21.85 6.95 3.28
C ASN A 400 21.47 5.52 2.87
N SER A 401 22.44 4.74 2.38
CA SER A 401 22.26 3.34 1.99
C SER A 401 21.51 3.11 0.67
N SER A 402 21.64 4.02 -0.29
CA SER A 402 21.28 3.72 -1.68
C SER A 402 22.20 2.64 -2.26
N VAL A 403 21.64 1.77 -3.10
CA VAL A 403 22.37 0.68 -3.77
C VAL A 403 22.22 0.70 -5.30
N PHE A 404 21.63 1.77 -5.83
CA PHE A 404 21.45 2.05 -7.25
C PHE A 404 21.40 3.57 -7.47
N GLU A 405 21.36 4.05 -8.70
CA GLU A 405 21.18 5.48 -9.02
C GLU A 405 19.74 5.93 -8.73
N GLN A 406 19.49 7.16 -8.25
CA GLN A 406 18.12 7.64 -8.02
C GLN A 406 17.68 8.56 -9.15
N LYS A 407 16.85 8.04 -10.07
CA LYS A 407 16.35 8.82 -11.20
C LYS A 407 14.96 8.45 -11.66
N LYS A 408 14.42 9.21 -12.62
CA LYS A 408 13.09 9.01 -13.24
C LYS A 408 11.97 9.10 -12.22
N ILE A 409 11.84 10.28 -11.61
CA ILE A 409 10.88 10.55 -10.55
C ILE A 409 9.75 11.38 -11.16
N VAL A 410 8.53 10.85 -11.20
CA VAL A 410 7.36 11.55 -11.73
C VAL A 410 6.29 11.70 -10.67
N VAL A 411 5.93 12.94 -10.34
CA VAL A 411 4.83 13.28 -9.43
C VAL A 411 3.86 14.20 -10.15
N LYS A 412 2.67 13.69 -10.51
CA LYS A 412 1.72 14.45 -11.32
C LYS A 412 0.25 14.31 -10.92
N ASN A 413 -0.56 15.32 -11.20
CA ASN A 413 -2.01 15.24 -11.02
C ASN A 413 -2.45 14.96 -9.56
N ASN A 414 -1.61 15.26 -8.56
CA ASN A 414 -1.96 15.03 -7.15
C ASN A 414 -2.59 16.28 -6.53
N THR A 415 -3.49 16.07 -5.57
CA THR A 415 -3.99 17.12 -4.67
C THR A 415 -3.43 16.88 -3.26
N ILE A 416 -2.67 17.84 -2.73
CA ILE A 416 -2.09 17.78 -1.39
C ILE A 416 -2.64 18.96 -0.61
N LYS A 417 -3.28 18.71 0.53
CA LYS A 417 -3.89 19.79 1.30
C LYS A 417 -3.88 19.60 2.80
N ASN A 418 -4.01 20.73 3.51
CA ASN A 418 -4.14 20.81 4.96
C ASN A 418 -2.97 20.20 5.75
N VAL A 419 -1.76 20.21 5.17
CA VAL A 419 -0.55 19.60 5.74
C VAL A 419 0.18 20.57 6.68
N GLU A 420 0.67 20.10 7.82
CA GLU A 420 1.30 20.97 8.84
C GLU A 420 2.72 21.44 8.49
N ASP A 421 3.53 20.63 7.78
CA ASP A 421 4.86 21.02 7.29
C ASP A 421 4.80 21.36 5.79
N GLY A 422 5.59 20.72 4.92
CA GLY A 422 5.58 20.99 3.47
C GLY A 422 4.58 20.14 2.68
N GLY A 423 4.09 20.67 1.56
CA GLY A 423 3.21 19.94 0.64
C GLY A 423 3.93 18.77 -0.04
N LEU A 424 4.82 19.10 -0.98
CA LEU A 424 5.60 18.14 -1.77
C LEU A 424 7.09 18.43 -1.64
N ALA A 425 7.89 17.42 -1.28
CA ALA A 425 9.32 17.55 -1.14
C ALA A 425 10.07 16.45 -1.91
N ILE A 426 11.06 16.85 -2.71
CA ILE A 426 12.04 15.99 -3.35
C ILE A 426 13.42 16.44 -2.85
N ARG A 427 14.07 15.61 -2.03
CA ARG A 427 15.25 16.02 -1.26
C ARG A 427 16.43 15.10 -1.50
N ALA A 428 17.54 15.66 -1.97
CA ALA A 428 18.82 14.99 -1.89
C ALA A 428 19.37 15.21 -0.48
N LEU A 429 19.46 14.11 0.27
CA LEU A 429 20.16 14.03 1.54
C LEU A 429 21.57 13.53 1.23
N ASN A 430 21.86 12.23 1.30
CA ASN A 430 23.19 11.69 1.00
C ASN A 430 23.28 10.91 -0.32
N SER A 431 22.32 11.09 -1.23
CA SER A 431 22.37 10.51 -2.57
C SER A 431 21.81 11.47 -3.61
N SER A 432 22.45 11.51 -4.78
CA SER A 432 22.07 12.42 -5.87
C SER A 432 20.78 11.96 -6.54
N LEU A 433 19.97 12.92 -7.02
CA LEU A 433 18.72 12.66 -7.71
C LEU A 433 18.77 13.21 -9.16
N ALA A 434 18.12 12.55 -10.11
CA ALA A 434 18.04 13.06 -11.48
C ALA A 434 16.70 12.74 -12.17
N ASP A 435 16.43 13.42 -13.28
CA ASP A 435 15.25 13.19 -14.14
C ASP A 435 13.94 13.27 -13.34
N ILE A 436 13.68 14.46 -12.80
CA ILE A 436 12.57 14.76 -11.90
C ILE A 436 11.50 15.55 -12.64
N SER A 437 10.24 15.14 -12.54
CA SER A 437 9.09 15.85 -13.09
C SER A 437 7.99 16.00 -12.04
N VAL A 438 7.67 17.23 -11.67
CA VAL A 438 6.59 17.61 -10.76
C VAL A 438 5.57 18.45 -11.54
N MET A 439 4.47 17.84 -11.96
CA MET A 439 3.58 18.43 -12.96
C MET A 439 2.11 18.42 -12.57
N ASN A 440 1.37 19.51 -12.81
CA ASN A 440 -0.08 19.56 -12.63
C ASN A 440 -0.56 19.11 -11.23
N ASN A 441 0.17 19.46 -10.17
CA ASN A 441 -0.25 19.20 -8.80
C ASN A 441 -0.96 20.42 -8.21
N THR A 442 -1.94 20.18 -7.36
CA THR A 442 -2.64 21.21 -6.59
C THR A 442 -2.25 21.10 -5.11
N ILE A 443 -1.66 22.15 -4.55
CA ILE A 443 -1.15 22.20 -3.18
C ILE A 443 -1.85 23.32 -2.42
N LEU A 444 -2.59 22.98 -1.38
CA LEU A 444 -3.48 23.89 -0.67
C LEU A 444 -3.25 23.88 0.84
N ASN A 445 -3.18 25.03 1.49
CA ASN A 445 -3.20 25.13 2.95
C ASN A 445 -2.07 24.30 3.62
N VAL A 446 -0.82 24.56 3.26
CA VAL A 446 0.36 23.87 3.83
C VAL A 446 1.18 24.76 4.75
N GLY A 447 1.79 24.20 5.79
CA GLY A 447 2.44 24.99 6.83
C GLY A 447 3.82 25.56 6.49
N LYS A 448 4.56 24.95 5.55
CA LYS A 448 5.86 25.43 5.04
C LYS A 448 5.79 25.64 3.53
N ALA A 449 6.71 25.01 2.77
CA ALA A 449 6.77 25.16 1.33
C ALA A 449 5.62 24.42 0.64
N GLY A 450 5.21 24.94 -0.52
CA GLY A 450 4.41 24.19 -1.47
C GLY A 450 5.21 23.03 -2.05
N ILE A 451 6.23 23.35 -2.86
CA ILE A 451 7.12 22.39 -3.52
C ILE A 451 8.57 22.66 -3.16
N LYS A 452 9.31 21.62 -2.75
CA LYS A 452 10.77 21.65 -2.61
C LYS A 452 11.44 20.64 -3.54
N VAL A 453 12.44 21.09 -4.27
CA VAL A 453 13.46 20.26 -4.93
C VAL A 453 14.82 20.74 -4.43
N THR A 454 15.35 20.10 -3.39
CA THR A 454 16.46 20.66 -2.60
C THR A 454 17.58 19.67 -2.32
N ILE A 455 18.81 20.17 -2.34
CA ILE A 455 19.89 19.54 -1.57
C ILE A 455 19.84 20.14 -0.17
N GLU A 456 19.60 19.30 0.84
CA GLU A 456 19.50 19.76 2.22
C GLU A 456 20.87 20.16 2.79
N VAL A 457 20.88 20.86 3.93
CA VAL A 457 22.11 21.30 4.60
C VAL A 457 22.97 20.10 5.04
N ASN A 458 24.30 20.27 4.97
CA ASN A 458 25.33 19.27 5.31
C ASN A 458 25.45 18.10 4.32
N PHE A 459 25.07 18.31 3.06
CA PHE A 459 25.09 17.28 2.02
C PHE A 459 25.76 17.74 0.71
N ASP A 460 26.88 18.46 0.85
CA ASP A 460 27.62 19.11 -0.23
C ASP A 460 28.17 18.16 -1.32
N GLY A 461 28.31 16.87 -1.03
CA GLY A 461 28.73 15.83 -1.98
C GLY A 461 27.64 15.31 -2.93
N THR A 462 26.40 15.82 -2.84
CA THR A 462 25.27 15.37 -3.67
C THR A 462 24.87 16.36 -4.74
N LYS A 463 24.09 15.90 -5.72
CA LYS A 463 23.62 16.68 -6.88
C LYS A 463 22.14 16.43 -7.15
N ILE A 464 21.47 17.43 -7.73
CA ILE A 464 20.16 17.25 -8.36
C ILE A 464 20.20 17.81 -9.78
N SER A 465 19.72 17.03 -10.76
CA SER A 465 19.74 17.47 -12.16
C SER A 465 18.52 17.05 -12.98
N ASN A 466 18.30 17.73 -14.11
CA ASN A 466 17.20 17.46 -15.05
C ASN A 466 15.83 17.53 -14.36
N ILE A 467 15.47 18.72 -13.91
CA ILE A 467 14.29 18.98 -13.11
C ILE A 467 13.25 19.70 -13.95
N LYS A 468 11.99 19.28 -13.87
CA LYS A 468 10.84 20.03 -14.40
C LYS A 468 9.79 20.20 -13.32
N VAL A 469 9.45 21.44 -12.99
CA VAL A 469 8.35 21.81 -12.10
C VAL A 469 7.38 22.65 -12.91
N SER A 470 6.28 22.04 -13.39
CA SER A 470 5.36 22.75 -14.28
C SER A 470 3.89 22.60 -13.97
N ASP A 471 3.10 23.60 -14.36
CA ASP A 471 1.64 23.54 -14.35
C ASP A 471 1.04 23.30 -12.94
N ASN A 472 1.79 23.59 -11.87
CA ASN A 472 1.31 23.39 -10.50
C ASN A 472 0.54 24.61 -10.00
N VAL A 473 -0.47 24.36 -9.16
CA VAL A 473 -1.25 25.39 -8.46
C VAL A 473 -0.93 25.30 -6.97
N ILE A 474 -0.42 26.39 -6.40
CA ILE A 474 -0.03 26.48 -4.99
C ILE A 474 -0.77 27.65 -4.36
N ASN A 475 -1.54 27.39 -3.30
CA ASN A 475 -2.31 28.41 -2.61
C ASN A 475 -2.34 28.15 -1.09
N GLY A 476 -2.13 29.18 -0.28
CA GLY A 476 -2.14 29.05 1.18
C GLY A 476 -0.98 28.20 1.69
N PHE A 477 0.25 28.52 1.30
CA PHE A 477 1.45 27.91 1.89
C PHE A 477 2.05 28.83 2.96
N ALA A 478 3.09 28.37 3.65
CA ALA A 478 3.75 29.09 4.73
C ALA A 478 2.80 29.51 5.88
N ASN A 479 1.78 28.69 6.16
CA ASN A 479 0.80 29.00 7.23
C ASN A 479 1.42 28.94 8.64
N ASN A 480 2.44 28.09 8.81
CA ASN A 480 3.06 27.83 10.10
C ASN A 480 4.46 28.46 10.17
N TYR A 481 5.27 28.31 9.11
CA TYR A 481 6.66 28.78 9.04
C TYR A 481 6.92 29.57 7.77
N ALA A 482 7.82 30.53 7.88
CA ALA A 482 8.26 31.38 6.78
C ALA A 482 9.02 30.55 5.73
N GLU A 483 8.51 30.51 4.49
CA GLU A 483 9.07 29.68 3.42
C GLU A 483 8.62 30.15 2.02
N ALA A 484 9.17 29.54 0.96
CA ALA A 484 8.77 29.78 -0.43
C ALA A 484 7.64 28.88 -0.94
N GLY A 485 6.91 29.33 -1.96
CA GLY A 485 5.93 28.52 -2.68
C GLY A 485 6.60 27.36 -3.41
N ILE A 486 7.60 27.68 -4.25
CA ILE A 486 8.48 26.71 -4.92
C ILE A 486 9.92 27.00 -4.57
N THR A 487 10.68 25.96 -4.20
CA THR A 487 12.13 26.03 -4.00
C THR A 487 12.82 25.02 -4.91
N VAL A 488 13.78 25.48 -5.72
CA VAL A 488 14.75 24.64 -6.45
C VAL A 488 16.13 25.12 -6.04
N SER A 489 16.79 24.42 -5.10
CA SER A 489 17.93 25.03 -4.40
C SER A 489 18.95 24.05 -3.83
N ASP A 490 20.21 24.47 -3.80
CA ASP A 490 21.28 23.86 -3.01
C ASP A 490 21.53 24.69 -1.74
N TYR A 491 21.20 24.15 -0.58
CA TYR A 491 21.42 24.87 0.68
C TYR A 491 22.88 24.88 1.16
N ASN A 492 23.82 24.23 0.44
CA ASN A 492 25.24 24.16 0.79
C ASN A 492 26.11 25.16 0.02
N GLY A 493 25.54 25.95 -0.89
CA GLY A 493 26.28 27.00 -1.60
C GLY A 493 27.19 26.49 -2.72
N LYS A 494 26.96 25.29 -3.28
CA LYS A 494 27.87 24.66 -4.25
C LYS A 494 27.40 24.68 -5.70
N GLN A 495 26.18 25.15 -5.98
CA GLN A 495 25.59 25.12 -7.33
C GLN A 495 25.45 23.68 -7.87
N ASN A 496 25.13 22.73 -6.97
CA ASN A 496 24.94 21.33 -7.31
C ASN A 496 23.50 20.96 -7.72
N VAL A 497 22.59 21.95 -7.78
CA VAL A 497 21.28 21.83 -8.43
C VAL A 497 21.33 22.52 -9.78
N TYR A 498 21.09 21.77 -10.87
CA TYR A 498 21.25 22.29 -12.23
C TYR A 498 20.33 21.67 -13.27
N ASN A 499 20.24 22.28 -14.46
CA ASN A 499 19.36 21.87 -15.55
C ASN A 499 17.90 21.76 -15.10
N ALA A 500 17.30 22.88 -14.71
CA ALA A 500 15.92 22.91 -14.21
C ALA A 500 15.01 23.84 -15.02
N GLU A 501 13.76 23.43 -15.19
CA GLU A 501 12.69 24.23 -15.74
C GLU A 501 11.56 24.41 -14.71
N ILE A 502 11.25 25.66 -14.35
CA ILE A 502 10.11 26.03 -13.50
C ILE A 502 9.13 26.81 -14.39
N VAL A 503 8.06 26.16 -14.85
CA VAL A 503 7.26 26.67 -15.98
C VAL A 503 5.76 26.65 -15.71
N ASN A 504 5.06 27.74 -16.02
CA ASN A 504 3.59 27.78 -15.99
C ASN A 504 2.96 27.41 -14.63
N ASN A 505 3.62 27.75 -13.52
CA ASN A 505 3.06 27.53 -12.18
C ASN A 505 2.24 28.75 -11.74
N LEU A 506 1.15 28.51 -11.02
CA LEU A 506 0.36 29.53 -10.34
C LEU A 506 0.63 29.46 -8.84
N ILE A 507 1.29 30.49 -8.29
CA ILE A 507 1.56 30.61 -6.85
C ILE A 507 0.80 31.79 -6.29
N THR A 508 -0.03 31.53 -5.27
CA THR A 508 -0.73 32.57 -4.52
C THR A 508 -0.18 32.65 -3.10
N GLY A 509 0.52 33.75 -2.81
CA GLY A 509 1.13 34.06 -1.52
C GLY A 509 0.17 34.71 -0.54
N GLY A 510 0.50 34.59 0.75
CA GLY A 510 -0.20 35.17 1.88
C GLY A 510 0.50 34.86 3.20
N GLY A 511 0.07 35.46 4.31
CA GLY A 511 0.60 35.11 5.65
C GLY A 511 2.12 35.27 5.77
N LYS A 512 2.84 34.19 6.08
CA LYS A 512 4.31 34.18 6.24
C LYS A 512 5.07 33.79 4.97
N SER A 513 4.42 33.82 3.81
CA SER A 513 5.06 33.53 2.52
C SER A 513 6.25 34.45 2.27
N VAL A 514 7.47 33.92 2.21
CA VAL A 514 8.67 34.76 2.02
C VAL A 514 8.93 34.98 0.55
N TYR A 515 8.86 33.90 -0.24
CA TYR A 515 9.11 33.92 -1.67
C TYR A 515 8.01 33.23 -2.47
N GLY A 516 7.72 33.70 -3.68
CA GLY A 516 6.91 32.94 -4.63
C GLY A 516 7.70 31.74 -5.16
N ILE A 517 8.83 32.04 -5.82
CA ILE A 517 9.81 31.05 -6.27
C ILE A 517 11.19 31.45 -5.76
N ARG A 518 11.90 30.49 -5.15
CA ARG A 518 13.29 30.62 -4.73
C ARG A 518 14.19 29.68 -5.53
N VAL A 519 15.16 30.27 -6.22
CA VAL A 519 16.28 29.58 -6.84
C VAL A 519 17.55 30.03 -6.14
N GLN A 520 18.13 29.15 -5.33
CA GLN A 520 19.29 29.45 -4.52
C GLN A 520 20.43 28.49 -4.85
N ASN A 521 21.63 29.06 -5.02
CA ASN A 521 22.87 28.34 -5.32
C ASN A 521 22.64 27.27 -6.38
N SER A 522 22.10 27.65 -7.53
CA SER A 522 21.74 26.72 -8.61
C SER A 522 22.23 27.28 -9.95
N LYS A 523 22.31 26.43 -10.98
CA LYS A 523 22.76 26.88 -12.30
C LYS A 523 22.01 26.25 -13.46
N ASP A 524 22.03 26.89 -14.62
CA ASP A 524 21.36 26.40 -15.84
C ASP A 524 19.85 26.20 -15.58
N ILE A 525 19.19 27.28 -15.12
CA ILE A 525 17.79 27.27 -14.68
C ILE A 525 16.94 28.13 -15.61
N LYS A 526 15.77 27.63 -16.00
CA LYS A 526 14.75 28.38 -16.74
C LYS A 526 13.52 28.57 -15.87
N VAL A 527 13.13 29.82 -15.63
CA VAL A 527 11.91 30.19 -14.90
C VAL A 527 11.00 30.94 -15.86
N ASN A 528 9.98 30.28 -16.40
CA ASN A 528 9.22 30.82 -17.53
C ASN A 528 7.70 30.77 -17.34
N GLN A 529 6.98 31.84 -17.70
CA GLN A 529 5.50 31.84 -17.72
C GLN A 529 4.84 31.54 -16.37
N ASN A 530 5.51 31.78 -15.24
CA ASN A 530 4.88 31.59 -13.93
C ASN A 530 4.05 32.82 -13.56
N THR A 531 2.93 32.59 -12.88
CA THR A 531 2.10 33.65 -12.29
C THR A 531 2.23 33.59 -10.78
N ILE A 532 2.76 34.65 -10.18
CA ILE A 532 3.07 34.77 -8.77
C ILE A 532 2.30 35.98 -8.26
N LYS A 533 1.30 35.74 -7.41
CA LYS A 533 0.39 36.80 -6.96
C LYS A 533 0.18 36.74 -5.45
N GLY A 534 -0.18 37.88 -4.87
CA GLY A 534 -0.43 38.01 -3.44
C GLY A 534 0.80 38.44 -2.67
N THR A 535 0.68 38.52 -1.34
CA THR A 535 1.67 39.19 -0.51
C THR A 535 2.82 38.25 -0.15
N PHE A 536 4.03 38.63 -0.57
CA PHE A 536 5.28 37.98 -0.18
C PHE A 536 6.12 38.93 0.68
N LEU A 537 6.72 38.41 1.75
CA LEU A 537 7.48 39.22 2.71
C LEU A 537 8.72 39.82 2.06
N ASP A 538 9.47 39.03 1.29
CA ASP A 538 10.71 39.47 0.64
C ASP A 538 10.51 39.71 -0.85
N SER A 539 10.35 38.66 -1.66
CA SER A 539 10.37 38.77 -3.12
C SER A 539 9.43 37.78 -3.80
N GLY A 540 8.79 38.16 -4.90
CA GLY A 540 7.99 37.21 -5.69
C GLY A 540 8.89 36.16 -6.36
N LEU A 541 9.98 36.63 -6.98
CA LEU A 541 11.05 35.80 -7.53
C LEU A 541 12.39 36.13 -6.87
N LEU A 542 13.08 35.10 -6.36
CA LEU A 542 14.44 35.20 -5.84
C LEU A 542 15.41 34.32 -6.63
N PHE A 543 16.50 34.93 -7.09
CA PHE A 543 17.71 34.27 -7.56
C PHE A 543 18.86 34.64 -6.63
N GLU A 544 19.38 33.68 -5.87
CA GLU A 544 20.44 33.91 -4.88
C GLU A 544 21.63 32.97 -5.16
N GLY A 545 22.86 33.50 -5.22
CA GLY A 545 24.06 32.66 -5.39
C GLY A 545 24.07 31.83 -6.68
N SER A 546 23.27 32.20 -7.68
CA SER A 546 22.93 31.34 -8.84
C SER A 546 23.57 31.84 -10.13
N ALA A 547 23.69 30.95 -11.11
CA ALA A 547 24.37 31.22 -12.38
C ALA A 547 23.55 30.78 -13.60
N TYR A 548 23.67 31.47 -14.73
CA TYR A 548 23.07 31.03 -16.01
C TYR A 548 21.56 30.76 -15.90
N VAL A 549 20.82 31.76 -15.41
CA VAL A 549 19.36 31.65 -15.24
C VAL A 549 18.65 32.49 -16.29
N LEU A 550 17.67 31.91 -16.96
CA LEU A 550 16.72 32.62 -17.81
C LEU A 550 15.37 32.71 -17.11
N ALA A 551 15.01 33.91 -16.64
CA ALA A 551 13.69 34.20 -16.11
C ALA A 551 12.89 35.02 -17.12
N ALA A 552 11.89 34.42 -17.77
CA ALA A 552 11.16 35.07 -18.85
C ALA A 552 9.64 34.95 -18.75
N ASN A 553 8.92 35.97 -19.23
CA ASN A 553 7.46 35.94 -19.33
C ASN A 553 6.73 35.66 -18.00
N ASN A 554 7.34 35.92 -16.85
CA ASN A 554 6.70 35.72 -15.56
C ASN A 554 5.85 36.93 -15.19
N ILE A 555 4.75 36.70 -14.48
CA ILE A 555 3.88 37.73 -13.91
C ILE A 555 4.07 37.70 -12.40
N ILE A 556 4.46 38.84 -11.83
CA ILE A 556 4.68 39.04 -10.40
C ILE A 556 3.78 40.18 -9.94
N GLU A 557 2.82 39.90 -9.06
CA GLU A 557 1.87 40.88 -8.56
C GLU A 557 1.88 40.94 -7.04
N ASP A 558 1.80 42.16 -6.49
CA ASP A 558 1.62 42.45 -5.05
C ASP A 558 2.70 41.84 -4.12
N SER A 559 3.94 41.72 -4.63
CA SER A 559 5.08 41.15 -3.91
C SER A 559 5.89 42.21 -3.14
N ALA A 560 6.63 41.82 -2.09
CA ALA A 560 7.51 42.72 -1.30
C ALA A 560 6.78 43.91 -0.65
N VAL A 561 5.49 43.75 -0.30
CA VAL A 561 4.61 44.85 0.16
C VAL A 561 4.83 45.26 1.62
N THR A 562 5.66 44.54 2.36
CA THR A 562 6.07 44.86 3.75
C THR A 562 7.59 45.01 3.83
N HIS A 563 8.11 45.86 4.71
CA HIS A 563 9.56 45.92 4.96
C HIS A 563 10.03 44.68 5.74
N TYR A 564 10.65 43.72 5.06
CA TYR A 564 11.14 42.48 5.68
C TYR A 564 12.67 42.41 5.67
N ALA A 565 13.29 42.80 4.56
CA ALA A 565 14.74 42.86 4.39
C ALA A 565 15.18 44.24 3.88
N PRO A 566 16.43 44.66 4.16
CA PRO A 566 16.98 45.94 3.66
C PRO A 566 17.08 45.98 2.12
N TYR A 567 17.11 44.82 1.48
CA TYR A 567 17.23 44.65 0.03
C TYR A 567 16.19 43.63 -0.43
N GLN A 568 15.11 44.10 -1.03
CA GLN A 568 14.01 43.28 -1.53
C GLN A 568 13.29 43.99 -2.69
N GLY A 569 12.56 43.23 -3.51
CA GLY A 569 11.85 43.72 -4.68
C GLY A 569 10.89 42.67 -5.25
N GLY A 570 10.09 43.01 -6.26
CA GLY A 570 9.25 42.02 -6.93
C GLY A 570 10.08 40.86 -7.50
N ILE A 571 11.21 41.19 -8.13
CA ILE A 571 12.27 40.25 -8.52
C ILE A 571 13.57 40.68 -7.84
N LEU A 572 14.22 39.75 -7.13
CA LEU A 572 15.54 39.95 -6.52
C LEU A 572 16.57 39.02 -7.14
N VAL A 573 17.63 39.60 -7.69
CA VAL A 573 18.86 38.91 -8.11
C VAL A 573 19.96 39.27 -7.12
N SER A 574 20.42 38.30 -6.34
CA SER A 574 21.38 38.50 -5.24
C SER A 574 22.59 37.59 -5.41
N MET A 575 23.80 38.14 -5.31
CA MET A 575 25.06 37.38 -5.36
C MET A 575 25.14 36.39 -6.53
N SER A 576 24.57 36.76 -7.67
CA SER A 576 24.35 35.87 -8.82
C SER A 576 25.06 36.39 -10.06
N ASN A 577 25.22 35.54 -11.07
CA ASN A 577 25.83 35.95 -12.33
C ASN A 577 25.15 35.35 -13.56
N ASN A 578 25.24 36.04 -14.70
CA ASN A 578 24.65 35.57 -15.96
C ASN A 578 23.14 35.29 -15.85
N ILE A 579 22.42 36.16 -15.14
CA ILE A 579 20.95 36.10 -15.02
C ILE A 579 20.33 36.95 -16.12
N THR A 580 19.45 36.36 -16.92
CA THR A 580 18.65 37.06 -17.92
C THR A 580 17.21 37.18 -17.44
N LEU A 581 16.75 38.41 -17.20
CA LEU A 581 15.36 38.75 -16.94
C LEU A 581 14.75 39.32 -18.23
N ASP A 582 13.88 38.57 -18.91
CA ASP A 582 13.32 38.96 -20.22
C ASP A 582 11.79 38.96 -20.22
N ASN A 583 11.17 40.07 -20.60
CA ASN A 583 9.71 40.15 -20.79
C ASN A 583 8.89 39.76 -19.54
N ASN A 584 9.39 40.03 -18.33
CA ASN A 584 8.61 39.82 -17.11
C ASN A 584 7.71 41.02 -16.82
N THR A 585 6.55 40.77 -16.23
CA THR A 585 5.63 41.79 -15.73
C THR A 585 5.70 41.83 -14.21
N VAL A 586 6.00 42.99 -13.64
CA VAL A 586 5.98 43.24 -12.20
C VAL A 586 4.95 44.32 -11.89
N LYS A 587 3.99 44.02 -11.04
CA LYS A 587 2.89 44.92 -10.70
C LYS A 587 2.78 45.13 -9.20
N ASN A 588 2.58 46.39 -8.80
CA ASN A 588 2.28 46.80 -7.41
C ASN A 588 3.25 46.24 -6.35
N SER A 589 4.49 45.99 -6.73
CA SER A 589 5.49 45.39 -5.83
C SER A 589 6.26 46.46 -5.05
N GLY A 590 6.91 46.06 -3.96
CA GLY A 590 7.66 46.94 -3.06
C GLY A 590 6.81 47.60 -1.96
N SER A 591 7.47 48.20 -0.97
CA SER A 591 6.84 48.87 0.19
C SER A 591 7.43 50.26 0.42
N LYS A 592 6.77 51.12 1.20
CA LYS A 592 7.25 52.48 1.47
C LYS A 592 8.65 52.61 2.09
N ASP A 593 9.13 51.54 2.71
CA ASP A 593 10.40 51.54 3.42
C ASP A 593 11.52 50.89 2.58
N ASN A 594 11.23 50.40 1.37
CA ASN A 594 12.27 49.90 0.44
C ASN A 594 12.55 50.93 -0.66
N LYS A 595 13.69 50.76 -1.35
CA LYS A 595 14.08 51.63 -2.46
C LYS A 595 13.59 51.16 -3.84
N VAL A 596 13.12 49.91 -3.94
CA VAL A 596 12.84 49.22 -5.21
C VAL A 596 11.40 48.72 -5.32
N ASN A 597 10.74 49.12 -6.41
CA ASN A 597 9.34 48.77 -6.69
C ASN A 597 9.24 47.53 -7.60
N GLY A 598 10.23 47.29 -8.46
CA GLY A 598 10.19 46.23 -9.47
C GLY A 598 11.29 45.21 -9.30
N ILE A 599 12.49 45.54 -9.80
CA ILE A 599 13.61 44.61 -9.95
C ILE A 599 14.83 45.13 -9.19
N LEU A 600 15.38 44.30 -8.30
CA LEU A 600 16.61 44.58 -7.57
C LEU A 600 17.74 43.67 -8.03
N ILE A 601 18.84 44.27 -8.49
CA ILE A 601 20.11 43.59 -8.76
C ILE A 601 21.08 43.94 -7.62
N TYR A 602 21.43 42.94 -6.82
CA TYR A 602 22.26 43.10 -5.63
C TYR A 602 23.54 42.26 -5.72
N ARG A 603 24.71 42.91 -5.71
CA ARG A 603 26.02 42.25 -5.72
C ARG A 603 26.15 41.16 -6.79
N SER A 604 25.66 41.44 -7.99
CA SER A 604 25.47 40.45 -9.04
C SER A 604 26.03 40.97 -10.36
N SER A 605 26.63 40.11 -11.18
CA SER A 605 27.37 40.54 -12.38
C SER A 605 26.95 39.85 -13.67
N ASN A 606 27.22 40.48 -14.81
CA ASN A 606 26.96 39.94 -16.16
C ASN A 606 25.47 39.60 -16.40
N ASN A 607 24.55 40.33 -15.76
CA ASN A 607 23.11 40.11 -15.90
C ASN A 607 22.54 40.93 -17.05
N VAL A 608 21.47 40.43 -17.67
CA VAL A 608 20.73 41.11 -18.74
C VAL A 608 19.29 41.30 -18.30
N VAL A 609 18.87 42.54 -18.07
CA VAL A 609 17.51 42.91 -17.68
C VAL A 609 16.86 43.62 -18.86
N LYS A 610 16.01 42.92 -19.61
CA LYS A 610 15.44 43.45 -20.84
C LYS A 610 13.94 43.23 -21.02
N ASN A 611 13.29 44.16 -21.71
CA ASN A 611 11.87 44.08 -22.09
C ASN A 611 10.90 43.91 -20.91
N ASN A 612 11.31 44.17 -19.67
CA ASN A 612 10.43 43.98 -18.52
C ASN A 612 9.47 45.16 -18.38
N THR A 613 8.25 44.88 -17.92
CA THR A 613 7.21 45.87 -17.67
C THR A 613 6.97 45.98 -16.17
N ILE A 614 7.21 47.15 -15.59
CA ILE A 614 6.94 47.44 -14.19
C ILE A 614 5.75 48.40 -14.10
N THR A 615 4.76 48.09 -13.28
CA THR A 615 3.56 48.92 -13.11
C THR A 615 3.25 49.17 -11.64
N ASP A 616 2.89 50.39 -11.29
CA ASP A 616 2.41 50.75 -9.94
C ASP A 616 1.09 51.52 -10.02
N THR A 617 -0.01 50.81 -9.75
CA THR A 617 -1.37 51.34 -9.81
C THR A 617 -1.90 51.80 -8.45
N ARG A 618 -1.05 51.84 -7.42
CA ARG A 618 -1.44 52.28 -6.08
C ARG A 618 -1.65 53.80 -6.03
N ASN A 619 -2.54 54.25 -5.15
CA ASN A 619 -2.89 55.67 -5.02
C ASN A 619 -1.70 56.53 -4.53
N GLU A 620 -0.84 55.95 -3.68
CA GLU A 620 0.35 56.61 -3.13
C GLU A 620 1.59 55.75 -3.46
N PRO A 621 2.19 55.88 -4.66
CA PRO A 621 3.41 55.16 -4.99
C PRO A 621 4.55 55.62 -4.08
N PHE A 622 5.13 54.69 -3.33
CA PHE A 622 5.98 55.03 -2.21
C PHE A 622 7.48 55.19 -2.53
N GLN A 623 7.92 55.05 -3.80
CA GLN A 623 9.36 54.88 -4.09
C GLN A 623 9.87 55.42 -5.44
N LEU A 624 11.21 55.45 -5.51
CA LEU A 624 12.07 56.21 -6.41
C LEU A 624 12.66 55.42 -7.60
N TYR A 625 12.71 54.07 -7.56
CA TYR A 625 13.40 53.25 -8.58
C TYR A 625 12.60 51.99 -8.99
N PRO A 626 12.09 51.91 -10.24
CA PRO A 626 11.49 50.68 -10.78
C PRO A 626 12.50 49.54 -10.89
N ILE A 627 13.74 49.87 -11.23
CA ILE A 627 14.88 48.95 -11.29
C ILE A 627 16.03 49.59 -10.51
N PHE A 628 16.65 48.84 -9.61
CA PHE A 628 17.76 49.32 -8.80
C PHE A 628 18.90 48.32 -8.78
N GLU A 629 20.12 48.83 -8.94
CA GLU A 629 21.37 48.07 -8.84
C GLU A 629 22.13 48.54 -7.60
N SER A 630 22.64 47.60 -6.79
CA SER A 630 23.35 47.95 -5.55
C SER A 630 24.45 46.96 -5.16
N ASP A 631 25.60 47.51 -4.77
CA ASP A 631 26.69 46.76 -4.13
C ASP A 631 26.51 46.63 -2.60
N GLY A 632 25.57 47.38 -2.02
CA GLY A 632 25.33 47.39 -0.58
C GLY A 632 26.49 47.92 0.26
N GLY A 633 27.29 48.86 -0.27
CA GLY A 633 28.33 49.60 0.48
C GLY A 633 29.63 48.83 0.78
N GLY A 634 29.90 47.69 0.12
CA GLY A 634 31.13 46.92 0.29
C GLY A 634 32.33 47.46 -0.52
N PRO A 635 33.56 46.99 -0.25
CA PRO A 635 34.75 47.39 -0.99
C PRO A 635 34.78 46.70 -2.37
N GLY A 636 34.30 47.40 -3.40
CA GLY A 636 34.44 47.00 -4.81
C GLY A 636 33.13 46.83 -5.58
N LYS A 637 33.24 46.91 -6.92
CA LYS A 637 32.18 46.80 -7.93
C LYS A 637 31.63 45.36 -8.03
N TRP A 638 30.90 44.90 -7.03
CA TRP A 638 30.29 43.55 -7.07
C TRP A 638 29.20 43.43 -8.13
N SER A 639 28.55 44.54 -8.45
CA SER A 639 27.62 44.66 -9.56
C SER A 639 28.35 45.28 -10.74
N GLU A 640 28.69 44.44 -11.70
CA GLU A 640 29.46 44.82 -12.88
C GLU A 640 28.94 44.13 -14.14
N ASN A 641 29.11 44.80 -15.28
CA ASN A 641 28.71 44.29 -16.60
C ASN A 641 27.23 43.90 -16.71
N ASN A 642 26.36 44.51 -15.90
CA ASN A 642 24.92 44.36 -16.02
C ASN A 642 24.40 45.26 -17.14
N THR A 643 23.45 44.75 -17.92
CA THR A 643 22.89 45.42 -19.09
C THR A 643 21.39 45.57 -18.95
N PHE A 644 20.87 46.79 -19.17
CA PHE A 644 19.45 47.12 -19.06
C PHE A 644 18.92 47.61 -20.41
N ILE A 645 17.91 46.94 -20.98
CA ILE A 645 17.46 47.21 -22.37
C ILE A 645 15.93 47.23 -22.43
N ASN A 646 15.33 48.32 -22.93
CA ASN A 646 13.90 48.40 -23.25
C ASN A 646 12.96 47.99 -22.10
N ASN A 647 13.33 48.28 -20.84
CA ASN A 647 12.40 48.09 -19.73
C ASN A 647 11.46 49.30 -19.65
N SER A 648 10.22 49.07 -19.22
CA SER A 648 9.20 50.12 -19.10
C SER A 648 8.66 50.22 -17.68
N TYR A 649 8.32 51.44 -17.28
CA TYR A 649 7.62 51.72 -16.04
C TYR A 649 6.37 52.57 -16.31
N SER A 650 5.26 52.25 -15.64
CA SER A 650 4.07 53.11 -15.62
C SER A 650 3.44 53.16 -14.23
N SER A 651 2.81 54.28 -13.89
CA SER A 651 2.01 54.46 -12.70
C SER A 651 0.82 55.39 -12.93
N ASN A 652 -0.03 55.59 -11.93
CA ASN A 652 -1.10 56.60 -11.99
C ASN A 652 -0.58 58.04 -12.18
N TYR A 653 0.73 58.27 -12.00
CA TYR A 653 1.38 59.59 -12.06
C TYR A 653 2.35 59.73 -13.23
N TYR A 654 2.86 58.62 -13.79
CA TYR A 654 3.85 58.61 -14.86
C TYR A 654 3.43 57.62 -15.96
N ASP A 655 3.35 58.11 -17.21
CA ASP A 655 2.96 57.28 -18.35
C ASP A 655 4.21 56.78 -19.11
N HIS A 656 4.42 55.45 -19.14
CA HIS A 656 5.41 54.73 -19.95
C HIS A 656 6.85 55.31 -19.98
N ALA A 657 7.48 55.46 -18.81
CA ALA A 657 8.91 55.81 -18.73
C ALA A 657 9.79 54.63 -19.15
N VAL A 658 10.69 54.83 -20.12
CA VAL A 658 11.72 53.83 -20.47
C VAL A 658 12.80 53.83 -19.38
N VAL A 659 13.05 52.68 -18.77
CA VAL A 659 14.04 52.50 -17.70
C VAL A 659 15.30 51.87 -18.29
N THR A 660 16.27 52.71 -18.66
CA THR A 660 17.47 52.29 -19.39
C THR A 660 18.72 52.09 -18.53
N ASP A 661 18.82 52.72 -17.36
CA ASP A 661 19.95 52.52 -16.42
C ASP A 661 19.69 53.25 -15.09
N ARG A 662 19.96 52.60 -13.94
CA ARG A 662 20.09 53.18 -12.57
C ARG A 662 19.13 54.32 -12.18
N SER A 663 17.99 54.44 -12.87
CA SER A 663 17.31 55.72 -13.01
C SER A 663 16.40 55.91 -11.82
N LYS A 664 16.69 56.96 -11.04
CA LYS A 664 15.67 57.56 -10.20
C LYS A 664 14.63 58.13 -11.15
N ILE A 665 13.35 57.83 -10.93
CA ILE A 665 12.31 58.63 -11.56
C ILE A 665 12.30 59.94 -10.78
N GLU A 666 12.80 61.01 -11.41
CA GLU A 666 12.71 62.39 -10.89
C GLU A 666 11.34 62.99 -11.17
#